data_AF-A0A9D6RKF3-F1
#
_entry.id   AF-A0A9D6RKF3-F1
#
_cell.length_a   1.000
_cell.length_b   1.000
_cell.length_c   1.000
_cell.angle_alpha   90.00
_cell.angle_beta   90.00
_cell.angle_gamma   90.00
#
_symmetry.space_group_name_H-M   'P 1'
#
loop_
_entity.id
_entity.type
_entity.pdbx_description
1 polymer ?
#
loop_
_entity_poly.entity_id
_entity_poly.type
_entity_poly.pdbx_seq_one_letter_code
_entity_poly.pdbx_strand_id
1 'polypeptide(L)'
;MIQAIRHHQGQVLFRSRAAAPQEEVPQDLYHSVALEPTAQPLRSCGSPAAVETPVPALAEPPNEKERYWQAIAREALERLNGGRPLAAQDQDWLDRLQAALGRPFAVIPDPDHPSQGKVLDTRLTVEKLNASPEKREALERTLAAMLEATRDAPMVLGDIKIHNPQVAERMASGYTASSFRELFGFCERNGVFDISVDPASGLIRTSGGTENAEMAARQWVTDSVRCGELERDRDPEGWKKALSTVALFYSGPREAEAFEKAIRDPESYRRGGPAEGVAHIFIPATLERDPDWANNKRLESHGMALRAMCDCMIAGAVRGERWGFSCADEVSDSMISTVARMARMFAAIGYESAPAVGNWEETVFPGGLTWDTEAMRSGLESLHDLMHNSAYDGNAQIARLRERLRQAPHGDFLADATALQDSIRAGQDRVRRTYMAESPGIREMDSSLTFLSQSTIRLDDDPAADARKHLDLLEAVEKNLVRGNGMIRYLPFQVRLQDGTAVSSPDSYLSQNYTIAADRDGKIDLEWAEVMNQFGSKDASDPEVFAARAQLSSPDKEAEWFMVSDLAHGYAEQINKLLDQPADPARKELMARARAGAERSINRAYARITDAGRVKANGRKCPALAVPEAYAHVTSLREGSDGNRSTRPIPGENTPLMWAASSLYAASKELQRALDRLEAQP
;
A
#
# COMPACT_ATOMS: atom_id res chain seq x y z
N MET A 1 -25.18 19.63 49.82
CA MET A 1 -24.70 20.73 48.96
C MET A 1 -24.50 20.10 47.59
N ILE A 2 -25.32 20.23 46.56
CA ILE A 2 -26.36 21.17 46.10
C ILE A 2 -27.02 20.36 44.96
N GLN A 3 -28.34 20.16 44.79
CA GLN A 3 -29.51 21.00 45.05
C GLN A 3 -29.46 22.34 44.30
N ALA A 4 -29.67 22.35 42.98
CA ALA A 4 -30.27 23.47 42.25
C ALA A 4 -30.65 23.01 40.82
N ILE A 5 -31.92 22.71 40.52
CA ILE A 5 -32.98 23.66 40.12
C ILE A 5 -32.70 24.17 38.69
N ARG A 6 -33.29 23.59 37.64
CA ARG A 6 -34.65 23.84 37.09
C ARG A 6 -34.96 25.31 36.81
N HIS A 7 -35.04 25.67 35.53
CA HIS A 7 -36.22 26.21 34.83
C HIS A 7 -35.83 27.23 33.75
N HIS A 8 -36.09 26.90 32.49
CA HIS A 8 -37.15 27.60 31.75
C HIS A 8 -37.72 26.69 30.67
N GLN A 9 -38.99 26.33 30.84
CA GLN A 9 -39.84 25.73 29.82
C GLN A 9 -40.43 26.87 28.98
N GLY A 10 -40.52 26.63 27.68
CA GLY A 10 -41.44 27.31 26.78
C GLY A 10 -41.94 26.28 25.76
N GLN A 11 -43.03 25.60 26.09
CA GLN A 11 -43.78 24.70 25.19
C GLN A 11 -44.44 25.51 24.08
N VAL A 12 -44.33 25.07 22.83
CA VAL A 12 -45.39 25.23 21.82
C VAL A 12 -45.46 23.98 20.92
N LEU A 13 -46.51 23.18 21.19
CA LEU A 13 -47.37 22.41 20.29
C LEU A 13 -46.80 21.37 19.30
N PHE A 14 -47.15 20.12 19.61
CA PHE A 14 -47.36 19.00 18.69
C PHE A 14 -48.12 19.40 17.41
N ARG A 15 -47.55 19.04 16.26
CA ARG A 15 -48.33 18.60 15.08
C ARG A 15 -47.71 17.33 14.54
N SER A 16 -48.52 16.28 14.49
CA SER A 16 -48.26 15.07 13.73
C SER A 16 -48.16 15.39 12.24
N ARG A 17 -47.17 14.79 11.57
CA ARG A 17 -47.11 14.51 10.13
C ARG A 17 -46.08 13.38 10.00
N ALA A 18 -46.56 12.18 9.77
CA ALA A 18 -46.73 11.56 8.46
C ALA A 18 -45.44 10.81 8.08
N ALA A 19 -45.63 9.52 7.76
CA ALA A 19 -44.59 8.57 7.42
C ALA A 19 -43.59 9.14 6.41
N ALA A 20 -42.30 9.03 6.73
CA ALA A 20 -41.23 9.21 5.75
C ALA A 20 -41.32 8.06 4.74
N PRO A 21 -41.27 8.34 3.43
CA PRO A 21 -41.28 7.28 2.43
C PRO A 21 -39.96 6.51 2.48
N GLN A 22 -40.04 5.20 2.31
CA GLN A 22 -38.91 4.39 1.86
C GLN A 22 -38.52 4.94 0.49
N GLU A 23 -37.35 5.58 0.39
CA GLU A 23 -36.72 5.80 -0.91
C GLU A 23 -36.19 4.46 -1.40
N GLU A 24 -36.93 3.86 -2.34
CA GLU A 24 -36.42 2.85 -3.24
C GLU A 24 -35.22 3.45 -3.99
N VAL A 25 -34.05 2.84 -3.80
CA VAL A 25 -32.88 3.10 -4.64
C VAL A 25 -33.24 2.70 -6.07
N PRO A 26 -33.24 3.62 -7.06
CA PRO A 26 -33.56 3.26 -8.43
C PRO A 26 -32.46 2.34 -8.98
N GLN A 27 -32.89 1.17 -9.47
CA GLN A 27 -32.03 0.16 -10.11
C GLN A 27 -31.56 0.54 -11.52
N ASP A 28 -31.87 1.75 -12.00
CA ASP A 28 -31.59 2.19 -13.37
C ASP A 28 -30.74 3.46 -13.38
N LEU A 29 -29.44 3.31 -13.19
CA LEU A 29 -28.41 4.29 -13.58
C LEU A 29 -27.12 3.58 -14.00
N TYR A 30 -27.27 2.57 -14.87
CA TYR A 30 -26.16 2.00 -15.65
C TYR A 30 -26.27 2.50 -17.10
N HIS A 31 -25.97 3.78 -17.29
CA HIS A 31 -25.57 4.27 -18.61
C HIS A 31 -24.05 4.40 -18.62
N SER A 32 -23.44 3.52 -19.41
CA SER A 32 -22.04 3.51 -19.81
C SER A 32 -21.54 4.91 -20.13
N VAL A 33 -20.65 5.45 -19.30
CA VAL A 33 -19.70 6.44 -19.77
C VAL A 33 -18.69 5.67 -20.62
N ALA A 34 -18.93 5.64 -21.93
CA ALA A 34 -17.96 5.12 -22.88
C ALA A 34 -16.71 6.01 -22.80
N LEU A 35 -15.64 5.48 -22.21
CA LEU A 35 -14.29 6.01 -22.41
C LEU A 35 -13.94 5.75 -23.88
N GLU A 36 -14.02 6.77 -24.73
CA GLU A 36 -13.55 6.68 -26.11
C GLU A 36 -12.06 6.31 -26.11
N PRO A 37 -11.66 5.18 -26.73
CA PRO A 37 -10.26 4.84 -26.87
C PRO A 37 -9.67 5.72 -27.98
N THR A 38 -8.92 6.75 -27.61
CA THR A 38 -7.98 7.36 -28.54
C THR A 38 -6.86 6.36 -28.81
N ALA A 39 -7.06 5.54 -29.85
CA ALA A 39 -6.07 4.62 -30.37
C ALA A 39 -4.88 5.43 -30.91
N GLN A 40 -3.76 5.43 -30.19
CA GLN A 40 -2.47 5.62 -30.83
C GLN A 40 -2.10 4.31 -31.54
N PRO A 41 -1.62 4.35 -32.79
CA PRO A 41 -1.31 3.15 -33.53
C PRO A 41 -0.15 2.40 -32.87
N LEU A 42 -0.40 1.13 -32.53
CA LEU A 42 0.62 0.14 -32.21
C LEU A 42 1.69 0.16 -33.31
N ARG A 43 2.92 0.52 -32.95
CA ARG A 43 4.07 0.44 -33.87
C ARG A 43 4.25 -1.02 -34.29
N SER A 44 4.31 -1.21 -35.61
CA SER A 44 4.52 -2.51 -36.25
C SER A 44 5.76 -3.22 -35.71
N CYS A 45 5.66 -4.54 -35.51
CA CYS A 45 6.76 -5.44 -35.22
C CYS A 45 7.91 -5.26 -36.24
N GLY A 46 8.90 -4.47 -35.87
CA GLY A 46 10.19 -4.38 -36.55
C GLY A 46 11.16 -5.44 -36.02
N SER A 47 12.13 -5.80 -36.84
CA SER A 47 13.31 -6.65 -36.60
C SER A 47 13.85 -6.65 -35.16
N PRO A 48 14.52 -7.72 -34.68
CA PRO A 48 15.01 -7.82 -33.30
C PRO A 48 15.81 -6.58 -32.94
N ALA A 49 15.22 -5.73 -32.10
CA ALA A 49 15.88 -4.54 -31.62
C ALA A 49 17.14 -4.99 -30.89
N ALA A 50 18.24 -4.28 -31.13
CA ALA A 50 19.44 -4.46 -30.32
C ALA A 50 19.05 -4.37 -28.84
N VAL A 51 19.57 -5.27 -28.00
CA VAL A 51 19.34 -5.22 -26.56
C VAL A 51 19.80 -3.84 -26.08
N GLU A 52 18.86 -2.99 -25.70
CA GLU A 52 19.18 -1.68 -25.14
C GLU A 52 19.80 -1.88 -23.76
N THR A 53 20.88 -1.14 -23.50
CA THR A 53 21.59 -1.16 -22.22
C THR A 53 21.42 0.19 -21.53
N PRO A 54 21.40 0.24 -20.19
CA PRO A 54 21.23 1.50 -19.48
C PRO A 54 22.33 2.53 -19.76
N VAL A 55 21.96 3.80 -19.91
CA VAL A 55 22.90 4.92 -20.12
C VAL A 55 22.72 6.02 -19.06
N PRO A 56 23.78 6.77 -18.69
CA PRO A 56 23.63 7.89 -17.75
C PRO A 56 22.72 8.99 -18.31
N ALA A 57 21.82 9.53 -17.48
CA ALA A 57 21.07 10.73 -17.85
C ALA A 57 21.99 11.96 -17.93
N LEU A 58 21.84 12.76 -18.99
CA LEU A 58 22.56 14.04 -19.10
C LEU A 58 21.92 15.07 -18.16
N ALA A 59 22.72 15.62 -17.24
CA ALA A 59 22.30 16.73 -16.38
C ALA A 59 22.85 18.05 -16.92
N GLU A 60 21.99 19.06 -17.04
CA GLU A 60 22.43 20.41 -17.38
C GLU A 60 23.22 21.03 -16.21
N PRO A 61 24.26 21.84 -16.51
CA PRO A 61 25.03 22.53 -15.50
C PRO A 61 24.19 23.62 -14.80
N PRO A 62 24.38 23.85 -13.49
CA PRO A 62 23.56 24.81 -12.77
C PRO A 62 23.86 26.26 -13.18
N ASN A 63 22.81 27.08 -13.22
CA ASN A 63 22.89 28.52 -13.42
C ASN A 63 23.41 29.24 -12.15
N GLU A 64 23.65 30.55 -12.24
CA GLU A 64 24.24 31.33 -11.12
C GLU A 64 23.38 31.31 -9.84
N LYS A 65 22.06 31.43 -10.00
CA LYS A 65 21.10 31.42 -8.88
C LYS A 65 21.05 30.05 -8.20
N GLU A 66 21.07 28.98 -8.99
CA GLU A 66 21.12 27.61 -8.48
C GLU A 66 22.45 27.32 -7.76
N ARG A 67 23.58 27.81 -8.30
CA ARG A 67 24.88 27.72 -7.61
C ARG A 67 24.84 28.46 -6.28
N TYR A 68 24.24 29.65 -6.24
CA TYR A 68 24.07 30.41 -5.00
C TYR A 68 23.23 29.63 -3.97
N TRP A 69 22.07 29.10 -4.36
CA TRP A 69 21.23 28.27 -3.50
C TRP A 69 21.95 27.03 -2.96
N GLN A 70 22.70 26.33 -3.81
CA GLN A 70 23.50 25.19 -3.39
C GLN A 70 24.64 25.57 -2.45
N ALA A 71 25.31 26.70 -2.70
CA ALA A 71 26.39 27.18 -1.85
C ALA A 71 25.89 27.56 -0.45
N ILE A 72 24.77 28.28 -0.36
CA ILE A 72 24.21 28.69 0.94
C ILE A 72 23.67 27.50 1.74
N ALA A 73 23.08 26.49 1.07
CA ALA A 73 22.64 25.26 1.72
C ALA A 73 23.82 24.46 2.29
N ARG A 74 24.94 24.38 1.57
CA ARG A 74 26.17 23.73 2.05
C ARG A 74 26.81 24.48 3.21
N GLU A 75 26.90 25.81 3.11
CA GLU A 75 27.39 26.66 4.21
C GLU A 75 26.56 26.44 5.48
N ALA A 76 25.22 26.39 5.35
CA ALA A 76 24.33 26.13 6.46
C ALA A 76 24.57 24.74 7.08
N LEU A 77 24.66 23.67 6.29
CA LEU A 77 24.96 22.33 6.80
C LEU A 77 26.29 22.26 7.56
N GLU A 78 27.36 22.87 7.02
CA GLU A 78 28.67 22.92 7.69
C GLU A 78 28.60 23.61 9.05
N ARG A 79 27.80 24.68 9.16
CA ARG A 79 27.61 25.41 10.42
C ARG A 79 26.74 24.65 11.44
N LEU A 80 25.75 23.90 10.97
CA LEU A 80 24.83 23.13 11.82
C LEU A 80 25.50 21.88 12.42
N ASN A 81 26.38 21.22 11.66
CA ASN A 81 27.08 19.99 12.05
C ASN A 81 28.04 20.14 13.26
N GLY A 82 28.31 21.38 13.71
CA GLY A 82 29.21 21.64 14.82
C GLY A 82 28.67 21.32 16.21
N GLY A 83 27.38 20.95 16.35
CA GLY A 83 26.73 20.60 17.62
C GLY A 83 26.63 21.74 18.65
N ARG A 84 27.34 22.85 18.45
CA ARG A 84 27.29 24.04 19.31
C ARG A 84 25.94 24.75 19.20
N PRO A 85 25.43 25.36 20.28
CA PRO A 85 24.36 26.35 20.18
C PRO A 85 24.69 27.44 19.15
N LEU A 86 23.67 27.87 18.40
CA LEU A 86 23.82 29.03 17.51
C LEU A 86 23.95 30.29 18.38
N ALA A 87 24.81 31.22 17.98
CA ALA A 87 25.06 32.48 18.67
C ALA A 87 24.51 33.65 17.86
N ALA A 88 24.53 34.87 18.43
CA ALA A 88 24.00 36.05 17.74
C ALA A 88 24.66 36.29 16.36
N GLN A 89 25.96 35.99 16.21
CA GLN A 89 26.66 36.10 14.92
C GLN A 89 26.18 35.10 13.85
N ASP A 90 25.40 34.08 14.24
CA ASP A 90 24.84 33.12 13.30
C ASP A 90 23.56 33.65 12.61
N GLN A 91 22.99 34.77 13.10
CA GLN A 91 21.78 35.33 12.49
C GLN A 91 22.00 35.82 11.06
N ASP A 92 23.17 36.38 10.74
CA ASP A 92 23.46 36.92 9.40
C ASP A 92 23.37 35.85 8.30
N TRP A 93 23.85 34.62 8.55
CA TRP A 93 23.74 33.56 7.55
C TRP A 93 22.34 32.93 7.53
N LEU A 94 21.63 32.91 8.66
CA LEU A 94 20.22 32.52 8.72
C LEU A 94 19.34 33.48 7.91
N ASP A 95 19.60 34.78 7.97
CA ASP A 95 18.86 35.79 7.21
C ASP A 95 19.10 35.63 5.69
N ARG A 96 20.35 35.34 5.30
CA ARG A 96 20.66 35.00 3.89
C ARG A 96 19.95 33.72 3.45
N LEU A 97 19.91 32.70 4.31
CA LEU A 97 19.23 31.43 4.02
C LEU A 97 17.71 31.64 3.91
N GLN A 98 17.14 32.42 4.83
CA GLN A 98 15.74 32.83 4.85
C GLN A 98 15.36 33.59 3.57
N ALA A 99 16.18 34.55 3.14
CA ALA A 99 15.95 35.31 1.91
C ALA A 99 16.05 34.43 0.65
N ALA A 100 16.94 33.43 0.65
CA ALA A 100 17.14 32.53 -0.48
C ALA A 100 16.05 31.45 -0.56
N LEU A 101 15.72 30.82 0.57
CA LEU A 101 14.99 29.56 0.61
C LEU A 101 13.67 29.63 1.38
N GLY A 102 13.43 30.62 2.23
CA GLY A 102 12.24 30.67 3.09
C GLY A 102 11.21 31.73 2.70
N ARG A 103 10.21 31.89 3.57
CA ARG A 103 9.29 33.04 3.65
C ARG A 103 9.09 33.43 5.11
N PRO A 104 8.60 34.65 5.44
CA PRO A 104 8.45 35.05 6.84
C PRO A 104 7.22 34.42 7.52
N PHE A 105 6.13 34.20 6.77
CA PHE A 105 4.90 33.63 7.30
C PHE A 105 4.24 32.70 6.27
N ALA A 106 3.49 31.72 6.76
CA ALA A 106 2.64 30.84 5.98
C ALA A 106 1.24 30.77 6.58
N VAL A 107 0.24 30.45 5.76
CA VAL A 107 -1.12 30.12 6.21
C VAL A 107 -1.44 28.72 5.71
N ILE A 108 -1.84 27.84 6.62
CA ILE A 108 -2.16 26.44 6.35
C ILE A 108 -3.50 26.07 7.01
N PRO A 109 -4.18 24.99 6.60
CA PRO A 109 -5.29 24.43 7.38
C PRO A 109 -4.82 24.02 8.78
N ASP A 110 -5.68 24.23 9.79
CA ASP A 110 -5.42 23.80 11.15
C ASP A 110 -5.79 22.31 11.33
N PRO A 111 -4.87 21.41 11.74
CA PRO A 111 -5.18 20.01 11.98
C PRO A 111 -6.27 19.76 13.03
N ASP A 112 -6.45 20.66 14.01
CA ASP A 112 -7.48 20.54 15.06
C ASP A 112 -8.81 21.14 14.61
N HIS A 113 -8.76 22.07 13.67
CA HIS A 113 -9.92 22.75 13.09
C HIS A 113 -9.76 22.84 11.56
N PRO A 114 -9.96 21.75 10.80
CA PRO A 114 -9.63 21.66 9.37
C PRO A 114 -10.21 22.75 8.46
N SER A 115 -11.32 23.38 8.88
CA SER A 115 -11.97 24.49 8.19
C SER A 115 -11.38 25.88 8.48
N GLN A 116 -10.40 25.98 9.39
CA GLN A 116 -9.75 27.22 9.82
C GLN A 116 -8.31 27.30 9.32
N GLY A 117 -7.84 28.52 9.07
CA GLY A 117 -6.45 28.78 8.74
C GLY A 117 -5.60 29.05 9.98
N LYS A 118 -4.45 28.38 10.09
CA LYS A 118 -3.40 28.62 11.09
C LYS A 118 -2.26 29.40 10.44
N VAL A 119 -1.87 30.52 11.05
CA VAL A 119 -0.70 31.31 10.64
C VAL A 119 0.55 30.76 11.30
N LEU A 120 1.56 30.40 10.51
CA LEU A 120 2.85 29.96 10.98
C LEU A 120 3.89 31.08 10.82
N ASP A 121 4.68 31.31 11.87
CA ASP A 121 5.88 32.14 11.80
C ASP A 121 7.05 31.26 11.35
N THR A 122 7.42 31.39 10.08
CA THR A 122 8.41 30.56 9.41
C THR A 122 9.80 31.20 9.35
N ARG A 123 9.99 32.34 10.05
CA ARG A 123 11.29 33.02 10.12
C ARG A 123 12.34 32.13 10.80
N LEU A 124 13.52 32.02 10.19
CA LEU A 124 14.70 31.36 10.76
C LEU A 124 15.43 32.30 11.73
N THR A 125 15.31 32.04 13.02
CA THR A 125 16.02 32.80 14.07
C THR A 125 16.90 31.88 14.90
N VAL A 126 17.97 32.45 15.46
CA VAL A 126 18.83 31.77 16.44
C VAL A 126 18.00 31.23 17.61
N GLU A 127 17.03 32.00 18.10
CA GLU A 127 16.14 31.60 19.18
C GLU A 127 15.34 30.34 18.83
N LYS A 128 14.67 30.30 17.68
CA LYS A 128 13.87 29.14 17.26
C LYS A 128 14.71 27.89 17.05
N LEU A 129 15.87 28.01 16.42
CA LEU A 129 16.76 26.87 16.17
C LEU A 129 17.50 26.40 17.44
N ASN A 130 17.54 27.21 18.49
CA ASN A 130 18.05 26.81 19.80
C ASN A 130 16.94 26.38 20.77
N ALA A 131 15.67 26.60 20.44
CA ALA A 131 14.53 26.22 21.29
C ALA A 131 14.49 24.72 21.53
N SER A 132 14.89 23.91 20.54
CA SER A 132 15.06 22.48 20.70
C SER A 132 16.10 21.89 19.71
N PRO A 133 16.76 20.77 20.05
CA PRO A 133 17.61 20.05 19.10
C PRO A 133 16.86 19.61 17.84
N GLU A 134 15.58 19.21 17.97
CA GLU A 134 14.79 18.72 16.84
C GLU A 134 14.59 19.77 15.75
N LYS A 135 14.39 21.04 16.10
CA LYS A 135 14.24 22.13 15.10
C LYS A 135 15.52 22.33 14.28
N ARG A 136 16.69 22.16 14.91
CA ARG A 136 17.97 22.21 14.22
C ARG A 136 18.17 21.01 13.30
N GLU A 137 17.89 19.81 13.80
CA GLU A 137 17.96 18.59 13.02
C GLU A 137 16.99 18.61 11.84
N ALA A 138 15.81 19.20 12.01
CA ALA A 138 14.83 19.38 10.94
C ALA A 138 15.39 20.25 9.81
N LEU A 139 16.05 21.37 10.13
CA LEU A 139 16.71 22.21 9.12
C LEU A 139 17.84 21.47 8.42
N GLU A 140 18.69 20.77 9.17
CA GLU A 140 19.81 19.98 8.63
C GLU A 140 19.30 18.90 7.65
N ARG A 141 18.33 18.10 8.08
CA ARG A 141 17.69 17.05 7.27
C ARG A 141 17.06 17.62 6.01
N THR A 142 16.37 18.75 6.12
CA THR A 142 15.75 19.43 4.98
C THR A 142 16.79 19.81 3.94
N LEU A 143 17.86 20.48 4.35
CA LEU A 143 18.93 20.88 3.43
C LEU A 143 19.63 19.68 2.81
N ALA A 144 19.84 18.60 3.56
CA ALA A 144 20.41 17.35 3.06
C ALA A 144 19.52 16.72 1.97
N ALA A 145 18.21 16.61 2.21
CA ALA A 145 17.24 16.07 1.25
C ALA A 145 17.15 16.93 -0.03
N MET A 146 17.09 18.26 0.13
CA MET A 146 17.05 19.18 -1.02
C MET A 146 18.33 19.09 -1.87
N LEU A 147 19.49 18.94 -1.24
CA LEU A 147 20.77 18.75 -1.93
C LEU A 147 20.85 17.39 -2.64
N GLU A 148 20.28 16.34 -2.07
CA GLU A 148 20.17 15.03 -2.74
C GLU A 148 19.28 15.12 -3.98
N ALA A 149 18.08 15.68 -3.84
CA ALA A 149 17.16 15.94 -4.94
C ALA A 149 17.79 16.81 -6.05
N THR A 150 18.78 17.65 -5.71
CA THR A 150 19.51 18.48 -6.68
C THR A 150 20.54 17.69 -7.50
N ARG A 151 21.12 16.65 -6.92
CA ARG A 151 22.22 15.85 -7.49
C ARG A 151 21.72 14.59 -8.20
N ASP A 152 20.50 14.16 -7.93
CA ASP A 152 19.93 12.94 -8.48
C ASP A 152 20.07 12.86 -10.00
N ALA A 153 20.82 11.85 -10.46
CA ALA A 153 21.17 11.61 -11.85
C ALA A 153 21.05 10.11 -12.15
N PRO A 154 19.83 9.58 -12.30
CA PRO A 154 19.61 8.17 -12.53
C PRO A 154 20.18 7.72 -13.89
N MET A 155 20.48 6.42 -14.00
CA MET A 155 20.65 5.79 -15.30
C MET A 155 19.29 5.60 -15.96
N VAL A 156 19.26 5.40 -17.28
CA VAL A 156 18.02 5.28 -18.04
C VAL A 156 18.06 4.04 -18.94
N LEU A 157 16.98 3.25 -18.91
CA LEU A 157 16.69 2.16 -19.85
C LEU A 157 15.32 2.44 -20.49
N GLY A 158 15.30 2.91 -21.74
CA GLY A 158 14.07 3.42 -22.36
C GLY A 158 13.50 4.62 -21.59
N ASP A 159 12.32 4.46 -21.00
CA ASP A 159 11.65 5.45 -20.12
C ASP A 159 11.92 5.21 -18.61
N ILE A 160 12.62 4.13 -18.26
CA ILE A 160 12.80 3.68 -16.87
C ILE A 160 14.03 4.36 -16.24
N LYS A 161 13.83 4.99 -15.08
CA LYS A 161 14.90 5.63 -14.29
C LYS A 161 15.47 4.66 -13.26
N ILE A 162 16.74 4.32 -13.38
CA ILE A 162 17.44 3.34 -12.56
C ILE A 162 18.37 4.06 -11.57
N HIS A 163 18.14 3.80 -10.28
CA HIS A 163 18.79 4.52 -9.19
C HIS A 163 20.04 3.83 -8.64
N ASN A 164 20.31 2.58 -9.02
CA ASN A 164 21.49 1.80 -8.62
C ASN A 164 22.29 1.31 -9.84
N PRO A 165 23.53 1.80 -10.05
CA PRO A 165 24.35 1.41 -11.21
C PRO A 165 24.66 -0.09 -11.27
N GLN A 166 24.88 -0.74 -10.13
CA GLN A 166 25.17 -2.19 -10.09
C GLN A 166 23.94 -3.02 -10.51
N VAL A 167 22.74 -2.55 -10.16
CA VAL A 167 21.49 -3.15 -10.66
C VAL A 167 21.35 -2.88 -12.16
N ALA A 168 21.60 -1.64 -12.61
CA ALA A 168 21.51 -1.24 -14.01
C ALA A 168 22.38 -2.12 -14.95
N GLU A 169 23.61 -2.44 -14.56
CA GLU A 169 24.51 -3.32 -15.33
C GLU A 169 23.92 -4.69 -15.69
N ARG A 170 22.91 -5.15 -14.94
CA ARG A 170 22.26 -6.46 -15.08
C ARG A 170 20.87 -6.36 -15.69
N MET A 171 20.37 -5.14 -15.90
CA MET A 171 19.05 -4.92 -16.48
C MET A 171 19.11 -4.99 -18.01
N ALA A 172 18.05 -5.52 -18.61
CA ALA A 172 17.88 -5.61 -20.06
C ALA A 172 16.44 -5.27 -20.46
N SER A 173 16.23 -4.78 -21.69
CA SER A 173 14.89 -4.48 -22.20
C SER A 173 13.99 -5.71 -22.35
N GLY A 174 14.58 -6.91 -22.42
CA GLY A 174 13.90 -8.20 -22.35
C GLY A 174 14.86 -9.27 -21.80
N TYR A 175 14.33 -10.36 -21.26
CA TYR A 175 15.13 -11.34 -20.53
C TYR A 175 15.06 -12.74 -21.13
N THR A 176 16.18 -13.46 -21.06
CA THR A 176 16.16 -14.93 -21.04
C THR A 176 16.07 -15.39 -19.60
N ALA A 177 15.70 -16.65 -19.37
CA ALA A 177 15.66 -17.22 -18.03
C ALA A 177 17.04 -17.15 -17.34
N SER A 178 18.14 -17.26 -18.11
CA SER A 178 19.50 -17.12 -17.57
C SER A 178 19.83 -15.68 -17.18
N SER A 179 19.56 -14.69 -18.05
CA SER A 179 19.92 -13.30 -17.75
C SER A 179 19.08 -12.73 -16.60
N PHE A 180 17.81 -13.12 -16.49
CA PHE A 180 16.98 -12.73 -15.35
C PHE A 180 17.48 -13.36 -14.04
N ARG A 181 17.88 -14.64 -14.06
CA ARG A 181 18.44 -15.33 -12.90
C ARG A 181 19.70 -14.65 -12.37
N GLU A 182 20.50 -14.05 -13.25
CA GLU A 182 21.68 -13.27 -12.85
C GLU A 182 21.32 -11.98 -12.09
N LEU A 183 20.33 -11.22 -12.59
CA LEU A 183 19.80 -10.03 -11.91
C LEU A 183 19.18 -10.38 -10.56
N PHE A 184 18.27 -11.36 -10.55
CA PHE A 184 17.57 -11.79 -9.34
C PHE A 184 18.55 -12.34 -8.30
N GLY A 185 19.44 -13.23 -8.72
CA GLY A 185 20.47 -13.82 -7.85
C GLY A 185 21.50 -12.80 -7.35
N PHE A 186 21.79 -11.74 -8.11
CA PHE A 186 22.61 -10.63 -7.60
C PHE A 186 21.92 -9.94 -6.43
N CYS A 187 20.64 -9.58 -6.57
CA CYS A 187 19.90 -8.90 -5.51
C CYS A 187 19.75 -9.79 -4.27
N GLU A 188 19.48 -11.08 -4.45
CA GLU A 188 19.42 -12.06 -3.36
C GLU A 188 20.75 -12.15 -2.60
N ARG A 189 21.88 -12.32 -3.28
CA ARG A 189 23.20 -12.44 -2.63
C ARG A 189 23.66 -11.17 -1.92
N ASN A 190 23.05 -10.03 -2.25
CA ASN A 190 23.39 -8.73 -1.68
C ASN A 190 22.34 -8.23 -0.68
N GLY A 191 21.47 -9.11 -0.19
CA GLY A 191 20.58 -8.82 0.94
C GLY A 191 19.37 -7.94 0.63
N VAL A 192 19.01 -7.77 -0.66
CA VAL A 192 17.81 -7.00 -1.05
C VAL A 192 16.53 -7.63 -0.47
N PHE A 193 16.53 -8.95 -0.26
CA PHE A 193 15.40 -9.74 0.24
C PHE A 193 15.65 -10.32 1.64
N ASP A 194 16.56 -9.71 2.41
CA ASP A 194 16.80 -10.13 3.79
C ASP A 194 15.62 -9.71 4.67
N ILE A 195 15.14 -10.65 5.50
CA ILE A 195 14.05 -10.41 6.44
C ILE A 195 14.56 -10.29 7.87
N SER A 196 13.85 -9.50 8.68
CA SER A 196 14.02 -9.44 10.13
C SER A 196 12.74 -9.94 10.78
N VAL A 197 12.84 -11.12 11.41
CA VAL A 197 11.73 -11.80 12.09
C VAL A 197 11.95 -11.67 13.60
N ASP A 198 10.91 -11.30 14.35
CA ASP A 198 10.93 -11.38 15.80
C ASP A 198 10.86 -12.86 16.23
N PRO A 199 11.89 -13.41 16.88
CA PRO A 199 11.91 -14.83 17.23
C PRO A 199 10.80 -15.21 18.22
N ALA A 200 10.23 -14.26 18.98
CA ALA A 200 9.19 -14.54 19.96
C ALA A 200 7.79 -14.67 19.35
N SER A 201 7.46 -13.90 18.32
CA SER A 201 6.15 -13.89 17.67
C SER A 201 6.14 -14.47 16.25
N GLY A 202 7.31 -14.62 15.62
CA GLY A 202 7.43 -14.91 14.19
C GLY A 202 7.07 -13.72 13.30
N LEU A 203 6.75 -12.55 13.85
CA LEU A 203 6.33 -11.42 13.03
C LEU A 203 7.53 -10.77 12.34
N ILE A 204 7.39 -10.54 11.03
CA ILE A 204 8.33 -9.74 10.26
C ILE A 204 8.19 -8.26 10.63
N ARG A 205 9.34 -7.60 10.84
CA ARG A 205 9.41 -6.15 11.02
C ARG A 205 9.10 -5.43 9.70
N THR A 206 8.00 -4.67 9.68
CA THR A 206 7.49 -3.96 8.49
C THR A 206 8.51 -2.97 7.88
N SER A 207 9.22 -2.20 8.71
CA SER A 207 10.19 -1.20 8.25
C SER A 207 11.56 -1.36 8.93
N GLY A 208 12.63 -1.29 8.15
CA GLY A 208 14.00 -1.53 8.63
C GLY A 208 14.63 -0.35 9.39
N GLY A 209 14.02 0.83 9.38
CA GLY A 209 14.55 2.04 10.02
C GLY A 209 14.15 2.17 11.49
N THR A 210 15.03 2.72 12.34
CA THR A 210 14.67 3.22 13.69
C THR A 210 14.00 4.59 13.65
N GLU A 211 13.66 5.07 12.45
CA GLU A 211 13.31 6.46 12.16
C GLU A 211 11.80 6.71 12.21
N ASN A 212 11.01 5.65 12.08
CA ASN A 212 9.56 5.66 12.23
C ASN A 212 9.17 4.75 13.40
N ALA A 213 9.26 5.29 14.62
CA ALA A 213 8.98 4.55 15.84
C ALA A 213 7.52 4.07 15.90
N GLU A 214 6.60 4.85 15.32
CA GLU A 214 5.18 4.51 15.26
C GLU A 214 4.94 3.26 14.41
N MET A 215 5.46 3.20 13.17
CA MET A 215 5.35 1.98 12.36
C MET A 215 6.13 0.82 12.96
N ALA A 216 7.27 1.07 13.62
CA ALA A 216 8.07 0.02 14.23
C ALA A 216 7.42 -0.58 15.50
N ALA A 217 6.50 0.13 16.16
CA ALA A 217 5.80 -0.31 17.37
C ALA A 217 4.52 -1.13 17.08
N ARG A 218 4.08 -1.16 15.82
CA ARG A 218 2.81 -1.77 15.38
C ARG A 218 3.06 -2.94 14.45
N GLN A 219 2.08 -3.82 14.36
CA GLN A 219 2.01 -4.85 13.33
C GLN A 219 0.70 -4.76 12.56
N TRP A 220 0.80 -4.83 11.23
CA TRP A 220 -0.32 -4.96 10.33
C TRP A 220 -0.53 -6.42 9.96
N VAL A 221 -1.77 -6.89 10.03
CA VAL A 221 -2.12 -8.23 9.54
C VAL A 221 -1.83 -8.36 8.03
N THR A 222 -2.15 -7.32 7.24
CA THR A 222 -1.86 -7.29 5.79
C THR A 222 -0.38 -7.51 5.51
N ASP A 223 0.50 -6.73 6.14
CA ASP A 223 1.94 -6.82 5.96
C ASP A 223 2.49 -8.18 6.41
N SER A 224 2.00 -8.69 7.54
CA SER A 224 2.40 -10.01 8.05
C SER A 224 2.10 -11.10 7.01
N VAL A 225 0.93 -11.05 6.36
CA VAL A 225 0.54 -12.04 5.35
C VAL A 225 1.25 -11.80 4.01
N ARG A 226 1.37 -10.54 3.56
CA ARG A 226 2.05 -10.19 2.30
C ARG A 226 3.56 -10.49 2.33
N CYS A 227 4.20 -10.32 3.47
CA CYS A 227 5.60 -10.71 3.66
C CYS A 227 5.77 -12.23 3.80
N GLY A 228 4.67 -12.96 4.04
CA GLY A 228 4.66 -14.41 4.22
C GLY A 228 5.18 -15.21 3.03
N GLU A 229 5.13 -14.70 1.79
CA GLU A 229 5.75 -15.41 0.67
C GLU A 229 7.27 -15.52 0.83
N LEU A 230 7.93 -14.42 1.17
CA LEU A 230 9.35 -14.40 1.44
C LEU A 230 9.67 -15.17 2.72
N GLU A 231 8.85 -15.04 3.76
CA GLU A 231 9.03 -15.76 5.02
C GLU A 231 8.93 -17.28 4.88
N ARG A 232 7.96 -17.79 4.10
CA ARG A 232 7.77 -19.23 3.85
C ARG A 232 9.03 -19.90 3.27
N ASP A 233 9.82 -19.17 2.48
CA ASP A 233 11.05 -19.68 1.89
C ASP A 233 12.27 -19.54 2.82
N ARG A 234 12.33 -18.46 3.62
CA ARG A 234 13.51 -18.10 4.43
C ARG A 234 13.44 -18.60 5.86
N ASP A 235 12.27 -18.52 6.47
CA ASP A 235 11.98 -18.96 7.84
C ASP A 235 10.60 -19.64 7.92
N PRO A 236 10.46 -20.89 7.42
CA PRO A 236 9.19 -21.63 7.46
C PRO A 236 8.58 -21.78 8.86
N GLU A 237 9.43 -21.85 9.90
CA GLU A 237 8.96 -21.95 11.29
C GLU A 237 8.48 -20.59 11.81
N GLY A 238 9.20 -19.50 11.48
CA GLY A 238 8.77 -18.12 11.68
C GLY A 238 7.38 -17.87 11.12
N TRP A 239 7.13 -18.28 9.87
CA TRP A 239 5.83 -18.12 9.22
C TRP A 239 4.67 -18.80 9.98
N LYS A 240 4.85 -20.07 10.39
CA LYS A 240 3.83 -20.78 11.20
C LYS A 240 3.56 -20.06 12.51
N LYS A 241 4.62 -19.50 13.11
CA LYS A 241 4.54 -18.74 14.34
C LYS A 241 3.85 -17.40 14.14
N ALA A 242 4.12 -16.69 13.05
CA ALA A 242 3.45 -15.45 12.66
C ALA A 242 1.94 -15.64 12.56
N LEU A 243 1.49 -16.68 11.84
CA LEU A 243 0.07 -17.02 11.72
C LEU A 243 -0.56 -17.39 13.07
N SER A 244 0.18 -18.11 13.91
CA SER A 244 -0.27 -18.44 15.27
C SER A 244 -0.43 -17.18 16.13
N THR A 245 0.49 -16.22 16.02
CA THR A 245 0.41 -14.92 16.71
C THR A 245 -0.78 -14.10 16.23
N VAL A 246 -1.01 -14.02 14.91
CA VAL A 246 -2.18 -13.34 14.35
C VAL A 246 -3.49 -13.99 14.83
N ALA A 247 -3.55 -15.33 14.92
CA ALA A 247 -4.70 -16.03 15.48
C ALA A 247 -4.90 -15.74 16.98
N LEU A 248 -3.82 -15.62 17.75
CA LEU A 248 -3.89 -15.24 19.17
C LEU A 248 -4.46 -13.83 19.35
N PHE A 249 -4.01 -12.86 18.53
CA PHE A 249 -4.57 -11.52 18.50
C PHE A 249 -6.08 -11.53 18.24
N TYR A 250 -6.54 -12.18 17.16
CA TYR A 250 -7.96 -12.28 16.82
C TYR A 250 -8.81 -13.04 17.84
N SER A 251 -8.19 -13.93 18.62
CA SER A 251 -8.86 -14.68 19.69
C SER A 251 -8.87 -13.90 21.02
N GLY A 252 -8.20 -12.76 21.09
CA GLY A 252 -8.23 -11.87 22.25
C GLY A 252 -9.66 -11.38 22.55
N PRO A 253 -10.00 -11.05 23.81
CA PRO A 253 -11.38 -10.74 24.20
C PRO A 253 -12.04 -9.63 23.38
N ARG A 254 -11.30 -8.57 23.04
CA ARG A 254 -11.80 -7.43 22.27
C ARG A 254 -12.13 -7.80 20.82
N GLU A 255 -11.24 -8.51 20.14
CA GLU A 255 -11.46 -8.92 18.75
C GLU A 255 -12.53 -10.01 18.66
N ALA A 256 -12.53 -10.97 19.59
CA ALA A 256 -13.58 -11.97 19.68
C ALA A 256 -14.96 -11.31 19.88
N GLU A 257 -15.10 -10.34 20.78
CA GLU A 257 -16.35 -9.58 20.95
C GLU A 257 -16.72 -8.79 19.70
N ALA A 258 -15.75 -8.18 19.00
CA ALA A 258 -16.00 -7.47 17.75
C ALA A 258 -16.54 -8.40 16.64
N PHE A 259 -15.97 -9.60 16.49
CA PHE A 259 -16.53 -10.64 15.62
C PHE A 259 -17.97 -10.99 16.01
N GLU A 260 -18.22 -11.32 17.29
CA GLU A 260 -19.55 -11.70 17.75
C GLU A 260 -20.58 -10.57 17.57
N LYS A 261 -20.17 -9.31 17.75
CA LYS A 261 -21.02 -8.15 17.51
C LYS A 261 -21.37 -8.02 16.03
N ALA A 262 -20.39 -8.09 15.12
CA ALA A 262 -20.63 -8.02 13.68
C ALA A 262 -21.48 -9.18 13.16
N ILE A 263 -21.36 -10.37 13.75
CA ILE A 263 -22.19 -11.55 13.42
C ILE A 263 -23.63 -11.38 13.91
N ARG A 264 -23.83 -10.93 15.16
CA ARG A 264 -25.14 -10.80 15.78
C ARG A 264 -25.93 -9.58 15.29
N ASP A 265 -25.23 -8.48 15.01
CA ASP A 265 -25.77 -7.20 14.58
C ASP A 265 -24.95 -6.65 13.41
N PRO A 266 -25.09 -7.23 12.20
CA PRO A 266 -24.33 -6.78 11.03
C PRO A 266 -24.61 -5.34 10.63
N GLU A 267 -25.78 -4.79 10.99
CA GLU A 267 -26.10 -3.38 10.73
C GLU A 267 -25.23 -2.43 11.56
N SER A 268 -24.76 -2.86 12.75
CA SER A 268 -23.78 -2.08 13.52
C SER A 268 -22.48 -1.87 12.74
N TYR A 269 -21.98 -2.92 12.07
CA TYR A 269 -20.84 -2.81 11.17
C TYR A 269 -21.17 -1.92 9.96
N ARG A 270 -22.30 -2.18 9.28
CA ARG A 270 -22.65 -1.49 8.02
C ARG A 270 -22.91 0.00 8.22
N ARG A 271 -23.60 0.40 9.29
CA ARG A 271 -24.02 1.80 9.51
C ARG A 271 -23.21 2.56 10.57
N GLY A 272 -22.43 1.86 11.39
CA GLY A 272 -21.68 2.52 12.45
C GLY A 272 -20.42 3.24 11.95
N GLY A 273 -19.68 3.86 12.88
CA GLY A 273 -18.49 4.65 12.56
C GLY A 273 -17.26 3.81 12.21
N PRO A 274 -16.12 4.45 11.86
CA PRO A 274 -14.87 3.77 11.49
C PRO A 274 -14.40 2.72 12.52
N ALA A 275 -14.59 3.02 13.81
CA ALA A 275 -14.19 2.14 14.92
C ALA A 275 -14.96 0.81 15.00
N GLU A 276 -16.08 0.67 14.27
CA GLU A 276 -16.83 -0.57 14.20
C GLU A 276 -16.11 -1.61 13.33
N GLY A 277 -16.10 -2.86 13.81
CA GLY A 277 -15.43 -3.97 13.15
C GLY A 277 -14.26 -4.54 13.94
N VAL A 278 -13.49 -5.38 13.26
CA VAL A 278 -12.36 -6.11 13.84
C VAL A 278 -11.09 -5.37 13.46
N ALA A 279 -10.20 -5.18 14.43
CA ALA A 279 -8.95 -4.47 14.17
C ALA A 279 -8.00 -5.32 13.33
N HIS A 280 -7.21 -4.65 12.48
CA HIS A 280 -6.16 -5.28 11.67
C HIS A 280 -4.74 -4.82 12.06
N ILE A 281 -4.64 -3.83 12.96
CA ILE A 281 -3.40 -3.36 13.57
C ILE A 281 -3.42 -3.74 15.03
N PHE A 282 -2.28 -4.22 15.52
CA PHE A 282 -2.09 -4.51 16.93
C PHE A 282 -0.67 -4.18 17.39
N ILE A 283 -0.52 -4.08 18.71
CA ILE A 283 0.78 -3.91 19.36
C ILE A 283 1.36 -5.32 19.62
N PRO A 284 2.50 -5.70 19.01
CA PRO A 284 3.04 -7.06 19.10
C PRO A 284 3.28 -7.54 20.53
N ALA A 285 3.71 -6.64 21.42
CA ALA A 285 4.05 -6.98 22.80
C ALA A 285 2.83 -7.35 23.64
N THR A 286 1.65 -6.83 23.33
CA THR A 286 0.41 -7.05 24.11
C THR A 286 -0.63 -7.87 23.36
N LEU A 287 -0.52 -7.94 22.02
CA LEU A 287 -1.56 -8.47 21.13
C LEU A 287 -2.92 -7.81 21.35
N GLU A 288 -2.90 -6.52 21.67
CA GLU A 288 -4.09 -5.68 21.74
C GLU A 288 -4.16 -4.77 20.52
N ARG A 289 -5.39 -4.48 20.05
CA ARG A 289 -5.61 -3.46 19.03
C ARG A 289 -5.01 -2.12 19.47
N ASP A 290 -4.52 -1.36 18.51
CA ASP A 290 -4.04 -0.01 18.77
C ASP A 290 -5.22 0.89 19.20
N PRO A 291 -5.14 1.57 20.38
CA PRO A 291 -6.20 2.47 20.84
C PRO A 291 -6.32 3.76 20.01
N ASP A 292 -5.26 4.15 19.32
CA ASP A 292 -5.17 5.39 18.54
C ASP A 292 -5.51 5.18 17.06
N TRP A 293 -5.80 3.92 16.66
CA TRP A 293 -6.19 3.57 15.29
C TRP A 293 -7.62 3.05 15.21
N ALA A 294 -8.52 3.81 14.58
CA ALA A 294 -9.94 3.49 14.55
C ALA A 294 -10.43 2.93 13.22
N ASN A 295 -9.57 2.59 12.25
CA ASN A 295 -9.96 2.04 10.94
C ASN A 295 -10.26 0.53 10.96
N ASN A 296 -11.29 0.12 11.72
CA ASN A 296 -11.63 -1.30 11.90
C ASN A 296 -12.52 -1.89 10.79
N LYS A 297 -12.92 -1.06 9.81
CA LYS A 297 -13.64 -1.51 8.60
C LYS A 297 -12.69 -1.95 7.47
N ARG A 298 -11.58 -2.61 7.80
CA ARG A 298 -10.56 -3.01 6.85
C ARG A 298 -10.63 -4.51 6.56
N LEU A 299 -11.37 -4.87 5.51
CA LEU A 299 -11.85 -6.24 5.33
C LEU A 299 -10.87 -7.17 4.63
N GLU A 300 -10.04 -6.66 3.72
CA GLU A 300 -9.11 -7.48 2.95
C GLU A 300 -8.07 -8.17 3.83
N SER A 301 -7.63 -7.50 4.89
CA SER A 301 -6.67 -8.04 5.85
C SER A 301 -7.16 -9.35 6.49
N HIS A 302 -8.45 -9.42 6.81
CA HIS A 302 -9.10 -10.59 7.38
C HIS A 302 -9.25 -11.71 6.33
N GLY A 303 -9.63 -11.36 5.10
CA GLY A 303 -9.72 -12.32 3.99
C GLY A 303 -8.37 -12.97 3.68
N MET A 304 -7.31 -12.15 3.64
CA MET A 304 -5.93 -12.61 3.47
C MET A 304 -5.47 -13.50 4.63
N ALA A 305 -5.78 -13.15 5.88
CA ALA A 305 -5.46 -13.98 7.04
C ALA A 305 -6.19 -15.33 7.02
N LEU A 306 -7.48 -15.34 6.69
CA LEU A 306 -8.27 -16.57 6.53
C LEU A 306 -7.63 -17.49 5.49
N ARG A 307 -7.30 -16.94 4.32
CA ARG A 307 -6.60 -17.68 3.26
C ARG A 307 -5.30 -18.27 3.77
N ALA A 308 -4.44 -17.45 4.37
CA ALA A 308 -3.12 -17.85 4.82
C ALA A 308 -3.17 -18.96 5.88
N MET A 309 -4.12 -18.89 6.82
CA MET A 309 -4.33 -19.93 7.83
C MET A 309 -4.78 -21.25 7.19
N CYS A 310 -5.77 -21.22 6.30
CA CYS A 310 -6.26 -22.41 5.59
C CYS A 310 -5.16 -23.03 4.71
N ASP A 311 -4.47 -22.22 3.91
CA ASP A 311 -3.39 -22.68 3.03
C ASP A 311 -2.25 -23.32 3.83
N CYS A 312 -1.92 -22.77 5.00
CA CYS A 312 -0.90 -23.32 5.91
C CYS A 312 -1.29 -24.71 6.46
N MET A 313 -2.58 -24.90 6.82
CA MET A 313 -3.08 -26.21 7.25
C MET A 313 -3.03 -27.24 6.10
N ILE A 314 -3.46 -26.85 4.89
CA ILE A 314 -3.44 -27.73 3.72
C ILE A 314 -2.01 -28.08 3.32
N ALA A 315 -1.10 -27.10 3.29
CA ALA A 315 0.27 -27.29 2.84
C ALA A 315 1.05 -28.28 3.71
N GLY A 316 0.91 -28.20 5.03
CA GLY A 316 1.60 -29.13 5.92
C GLY A 316 0.94 -30.50 5.94
N ALA A 317 -0.37 -30.56 6.17
CA ALA A 317 -1.06 -31.83 6.36
C ALA A 317 -1.25 -32.65 5.07
N VAL A 318 -1.42 -31.99 3.92
CA VAL A 318 -1.64 -32.67 2.62
C VAL A 318 -0.36 -32.74 1.80
N ARG A 319 0.37 -31.62 1.70
CA ARG A 319 1.51 -31.49 0.76
C ARG A 319 2.87 -31.74 1.42
N GLY A 320 2.92 -31.84 2.75
CA GLY A 320 4.17 -32.03 3.50
C GLY A 320 5.13 -30.84 3.39
N GLU A 321 4.62 -29.65 3.08
CA GLU A 321 5.42 -28.44 2.94
C GLU A 321 5.87 -27.93 4.31
N ARG A 322 7.15 -27.56 4.43
CA ARG A 322 7.77 -27.21 5.72
C ARG A 322 7.15 -26.00 6.41
N TRP A 323 6.61 -25.07 5.62
CA TRP A 323 5.96 -23.88 6.13
C TRP A 323 4.51 -24.13 6.58
N GLY A 324 3.98 -25.33 6.38
CA GLY A 324 2.62 -25.71 6.79
C GLY A 324 2.57 -26.50 8.10
N PHE A 325 1.38 -26.55 8.72
CA PHE A 325 1.13 -27.35 9.92
C PHE A 325 1.00 -28.84 9.55
N SER A 326 1.91 -29.67 10.07
CA SER A 326 2.04 -31.06 9.63
C SER A 326 0.95 -31.99 10.16
N CYS A 327 0.35 -31.62 11.29
CA CYS A 327 -0.71 -32.37 11.94
C CYS A 327 -1.74 -31.46 12.61
N ALA A 328 -2.92 -32.02 12.89
CA ALA A 328 -4.02 -31.26 13.47
C ALA A 328 -3.66 -30.66 14.83
N ASP A 329 -2.82 -31.35 15.62
CA ASP A 329 -2.47 -30.94 16.98
C ASP A 329 -1.51 -29.74 17.02
N GLU A 330 -0.85 -29.39 15.90
CA GLU A 330 -0.05 -28.15 15.78
C GLU A 330 -0.92 -26.90 15.61
N VAL A 331 -2.16 -27.05 15.15
CA VAL A 331 -3.08 -25.93 14.95
C VAL A 331 -3.75 -25.58 16.28
N SER A 332 -3.56 -24.36 16.76
CA SER A 332 -4.11 -23.91 18.05
C SER A 332 -5.63 -23.72 18.00
N ASP A 333 -6.30 -23.84 19.16
CA ASP A 333 -7.74 -23.56 19.27
C ASP A 333 -8.07 -22.10 18.94
N SER A 334 -7.14 -21.18 19.22
CA SER A 334 -7.25 -19.78 18.78
C SER A 334 -7.41 -19.72 17.27
N MET A 335 -6.54 -20.38 16.50
CA MET A 335 -6.63 -20.40 15.03
C MET A 335 -7.92 -21.03 14.53
N ILE A 336 -8.34 -22.15 15.11
CA ILE A 336 -9.63 -22.80 14.79
C ILE A 336 -10.80 -21.82 15.00
N SER A 337 -10.83 -21.12 16.15
CA SER A 337 -11.91 -20.18 16.47
C SER A 337 -11.89 -18.92 15.60
N THR A 338 -10.70 -18.42 15.25
CA THR A 338 -10.53 -17.27 14.35
C THR A 338 -11.05 -17.59 12.95
N VAL A 339 -10.69 -18.75 12.38
CA VAL A 339 -11.17 -19.20 11.06
C VAL A 339 -12.70 -19.25 11.02
N ALA A 340 -13.33 -19.87 12.04
CA ALA A 340 -14.79 -19.99 12.10
C ALA A 340 -15.50 -18.62 12.22
N ARG A 341 -15.00 -17.74 13.10
CA ARG A 341 -15.56 -16.39 13.27
C ARG A 341 -15.40 -15.51 12.02
N MET A 342 -14.23 -15.52 11.38
CA MET A 342 -14.00 -14.74 10.15
C MET A 342 -14.97 -15.15 9.04
N ALA A 343 -15.06 -16.45 8.76
CA ALA A 343 -15.95 -16.96 7.72
C ALA A 343 -17.42 -16.60 8.01
N ARG A 344 -17.85 -16.75 9.27
CA ARG A 344 -19.20 -16.39 9.69
C ARG A 344 -19.45 -14.89 9.58
N MET A 345 -18.49 -14.06 9.99
CA MET A 345 -18.58 -12.59 9.88
C MET A 345 -18.77 -12.16 8.44
N PHE A 346 -17.96 -12.68 7.50
CA PHE A 346 -18.05 -12.31 6.08
C PHE A 346 -19.45 -12.56 5.52
N ALA A 347 -20.03 -13.72 5.81
CA ALA A 347 -21.39 -14.05 5.41
C ALA A 347 -22.43 -13.14 6.10
N ALA A 348 -22.27 -12.87 7.40
CA ALA A 348 -23.24 -12.08 8.18
C ALA A 348 -23.31 -10.62 7.72
N ILE A 349 -22.17 -10.00 7.38
CA ILE A 349 -22.13 -8.59 6.97
C ILE A 349 -22.49 -8.36 5.50
N GLY A 350 -22.63 -9.42 4.70
CA GLY A 350 -22.78 -9.31 3.24
C GLY A 350 -21.53 -8.66 2.62
N TYR A 351 -20.40 -9.35 2.75
CA TYR A 351 -19.07 -8.79 2.48
C TYR A 351 -18.88 -8.22 1.06
N GLU A 352 -19.61 -8.75 0.08
CA GLU A 352 -19.57 -8.31 -1.33
C GLU A 352 -20.07 -6.88 -1.56
N SER A 353 -20.70 -6.28 -0.55
CA SER A 353 -21.20 -4.90 -0.57
C SER A 353 -20.94 -4.17 0.76
N ALA A 354 -20.12 -4.75 1.64
CA ALA A 354 -19.87 -4.19 2.96
C ALA A 354 -18.98 -2.94 2.87
N PRO A 355 -19.29 -1.86 3.60
CA PRO A 355 -18.44 -0.68 3.62
C PRO A 355 -17.03 -1.02 4.10
N ALA A 356 -16.01 -0.47 3.44
CA ALA A 356 -14.63 -0.76 3.78
C ALA A 356 -13.68 0.42 3.51
N VAL A 357 -12.57 0.50 4.24
CA VAL A 357 -11.52 1.53 4.06
C VAL A 357 -10.43 1.13 3.06
N GLY A 358 -10.28 -0.18 2.81
CA GLY A 358 -9.29 -0.75 1.92
C GLY A 358 -7.85 -0.68 2.40
N ASN A 359 -6.94 -1.00 1.48
CA ASN A 359 -5.50 -1.15 1.76
C ASN A 359 -4.82 0.10 2.30
N TRP A 360 -5.39 1.27 2.03
CA TRP A 360 -4.74 2.56 2.27
C TRP A 360 -5.12 3.21 3.59
N GLU A 361 -6.11 2.66 4.30
CA GLU A 361 -6.48 3.09 5.66
C GLU A 361 -6.89 4.57 5.73
N GLU A 362 -7.66 5.00 4.74
CA GLU A 362 -8.11 6.38 4.60
C GLU A 362 -9.61 6.45 4.88
N THR A 363 -10.42 6.78 3.89
CA THR A 363 -11.86 6.96 4.05
C THR A 363 -12.66 5.68 3.81
N VAL A 364 -13.84 5.58 4.42
CA VAL A 364 -14.76 4.45 4.24
C VAL A 364 -15.51 4.57 2.91
N PHE A 365 -15.44 3.55 2.08
CA PHE A 365 -16.20 3.43 0.83
C PHE A 365 -17.52 2.68 1.08
N PRO A 366 -18.69 3.34 0.96
CA PRO A 366 -19.97 2.74 1.37
C PRO A 366 -20.37 1.48 0.61
N GLY A 367 -19.94 1.35 -0.65
CA GLY A 367 -20.21 0.18 -1.51
C GLY A 367 -19.17 -0.93 -1.42
N GLY A 368 -18.20 -0.80 -0.50
CA GLY A 368 -17.04 -1.68 -0.41
C GLY A 368 -16.06 -1.49 -1.55
N LEU A 369 -15.05 -2.37 -1.57
CA LEU A 369 -13.96 -2.35 -2.53
C LEU A 369 -13.85 -3.67 -3.27
N THR A 370 -13.42 -3.59 -4.52
CA THR A 370 -13.28 -4.75 -5.41
C THR A 370 -12.18 -5.68 -4.91
N TRP A 371 -11.02 -5.15 -4.52
CA TRP A 371 -9.96 -5.97 -3.91
C TRP A 371 -10.39 -6.60 -2.58
N ASP A 372 -11.01 -5.85 -1.68
CA ASP A 372 -11.49 -6.39 -0.41
C ASP A 372 -12.41 -7.60 -0.64
N THR A 373 -13.36 -7.46 -1.57
CA THR A 373 -14.25 -8.54 -1.98
C THR A 373 -13.47 -9.77 -2.44
N GLU A 374 -12.45 -9.59 -3.28
CA GLU A 374 -11.62 -10.69 -3.75
C GLU A 374 -10.84 -11.36 -2.61
N ALA A 375 -10.21 -10.59 -1.73
CA ALA A 375 -9.44 -11.13 -0.62
C ALA A 375 -10.29 -12.02 0.29
N MET A 376 -11.53 -11.60 0.59
CA MET A 376 -12.48 -12.39 1.38
C MET A 376 -12.98 -13.63 0.63
N ARG A 377 -13.33 -13.48 -0.66
CA ARG A 377 -13.73 -14.59 -1.52
C ARG A 377 -12.63 -15.65 -1.59
N SER A 378 -11.38 -15.25 -1.82
CA SER A 378 -10.21 -16.14 -1.87
C SER A 378 -9.97 -16.86 -0.53
N GLY A 379 -10.15 -16.17 0.60
CA GLY A 379 -10.13 -16.81 1.92
C GLY A 379 -11.21 -17.87 2.10
N LEU A 380 -12.44 -17.59 1.65
CA LEU A 380 -13.55 -18.56 1.65
C LEU A 380 -13.29 -19.73 0.70
N GLU A 381 -12.64 -19.53 -0.45
CA GLU A 381 -12.22 -20.61 -1.34
C GLU A 381 -11.24 -21.57 -0.68
N SER A 382 -10.17 -21.05 -0.06
CA SER A 382 -9.21 -21.90 0.66
C SER A 382 -9.86 -22.64 1.84
N LEU A 383 -10.81 -22.01 2.52
CA LEU A 383 -11.61 -22.65 3.57
C LEU A 383 -12.51 -23.75 3.00
N HIS A 384 -13.17 -23.51 1.87
CA HIS A 384 -13.98 -24.52 1.21
C HIS A 384 -13.13 -25.71 0.74
N ASP A 385 -11.93 -25.48 0.19
CA ASP A 385 -10.99 -26.54 -0.16
C ASP A 385 -10.61 -27.39 1.07
N LEU A 386 -10.23 -26.74 2.17
CA LEU A 386 -9.92 -27.40 3.44
C LEU A 386 -11.10 -28.24 3.93
N MET A 387 -12.31 -27.69 3.93
CA MET A 387 -13.49 -28.32 4.54
C MET A 387 -14.15 -29.41 3.68
N HIS A 388 -14.12 -29.28 2.36
CA HIS A 388 -15.01 -30.03 1.46
C HIS A 388 -14.32 -30.69 0.27
N ASN A 389 -13.00 -30.54 0.07
CA ASN A 389 -12.30 -31.26 -0.99
C ASN A 389 -12.18 -32.76 -0.67
N SER A 390 -12.80 -33.60 -1.49
CA SER A 390 -12.84 -35.06 -1.30
C SER A 390 -11.50 -35.75 -1.53
N ALA A 391 -10.55 -35.10 -2.21
CA ALA A 391 -9.19 -35.60 -2.35
C ALA A 391 -8.47 -35.76 -0.99
N TYR A 392 -8.95 -35.08 0.05
CA TYR A 392 -8.37 -35.11 1.38
C TYR A 392 -9.07 -36.09 2.35
N ASP A 393 -10.13 -36.78 1.92
CA ASP A 393 -10.96 -37.62 2.82
C ASP A 393 -10.18 -38.79 3.43
N GLY A 394 -9.14 -39.27 2.75
CA GLY A 394 -8.24 -40.30 3.27
C GLY A 394 -7.21 -39.80 4.29
N ASN A 395 -7.09 -38.49 4.50
CA ASN A 395 -6.09 -37.89 5.39
C ASN A 395 -6.64 -37.72 6.80
N ALA A 396 -6.15 -38.52 7.74
CA ALA A 396 -6.61 -38.49 9.14
C ALA A 396 -6.39 -37.14 9.84
N GLN A 397 -5.35 -36.38 9.48
CA GLN A 397 -5.10 -35.06 10.05
C GLN A 397 -6.12 -34.03 9.56
N ILE A 398 -6.44 -34.05 8.27
CA ILE A 398 -7.50 -33.21 7.71
C ILE A 398 -8.87 -33.56 8.31
N ALA A 399 -9.18 -34.84 8.46
CA ALA A 399 -10.42 -35.26 9.12
C ALA A 399 -10.55 -34.70 10.55
N ARG A 400 -9.46 -34.73 11.34
CA ARG A 400 -9.43 -34.14 12.69
C ARG A 400 -9.56 -32.61 12.65
N LEU A 401 -8.91 -31.93 11.71
CA LEU A 401 -9.03 -30.47 11.54
C LEU A 401 -10.47 -30.05 11.20
N ARG A 402 -11.09 -30.74 10.23
CA ARG A 402 -12.49 -30.50 9.84
C ARG A 402 -13.43 -30.68 11.03
N GLU A 403 -13.22 -31.71 11.84
CA GLU A 403 -14.03 -31.93 13.04
C GLU A 403 -13.87 -30.81 14.06
N ARG A 404 -12.64 -30.38 14.36
CA ARG A 404 -12.39 -29.25 15.26
C ARG A 404 -13.04 -27.96 14.76
N LEU A 405 -12.97 -27.68 13.46
CA LEU A 405 -13.62 -26.52 12.83
C LEU A 405 -15.15 -26.58 12.95
N ARG A 406 -15.77 -27.75 12.73
CA ARG A 406 -17.22 -27.91 12.90
C ARG A 406 -17.68 -27.76 14.34
N GLN A 407 -16.86 -28.16 15.31
CA GLN A 407 -17.17 -28.06 16.74
C GLN A 407 -16.91 -26.67 17.32
N ALA A 408 -16.20 -25.79 16.59
CA ALA A 408 -15.93 -24.43 17.03
C ALA A 408 -17.21 -23.57 17.05
N PRO A 409 -17.25 -22.46 17.80
CA PRO A 409 -18.31 -21.47 17.68
C PRO A 409 -18.48 -21.02 16.22
N HIS A 410 -19.73 -21.03 15.72
CA HIS A 410 -20.09 -20.77 14.31
C HIS A 410 -19.58 -21.82 13.30
N GLY A 411 -19.09 -22.97 13.78
CA GLY A 411 -18.64 -24.10 12.95
C GLY A 411 -19.77 -24.78 12.15
N ASP A 412 -21.03 -24.54 12.52
CA ASP A 412 -22.21 -24.97 11.76
C ASP A 412 -22.25 -24.36 10.36
N PHE A 413 -21.88 -23.08 10.21
CA PHE A 413 -21.74 -22.44 8.90
C PHE A 413 -20.66 -23.12 8.04
N LEU A 414 -19.56 -23.57 8.66
CA LEU A 414 -18.48 -24.26 7.94
C LEU A 414 -18.88 -25.65 7.44
N ALA A 415 -19.81 -26.31 8.15
CA ALA A 415 -20.34 -27.61 7.77
C ALA A 415 -21.29 -27.52 6.54
N ASP A 416 -21.89 -26.36 6.30
CA ASP A 416 -22.78 -26.12 5.17
C ASP A 416 -21.99 -25.74 3.91
N ALA A 417 -21.68 -26.77 3.09
CA ALA A 417 -20.97 -26.58 1.84
C ALA A 417 -21.71 -25.65 0.87
N THR A 418 -23.05 -25.67 0.86
CA THR A 418 -23.85 -24.83 -0.05
C THR A 418 -23.77 -23.37 0.36
N ALA A 419 -23.91 -23.05 1.66
CA ALA A 419 -23.81 -21.69 2.15
C ALA A 419 -22.42 -21.07 1.90
N LEU A 420 -21.35 -21.84 2.06
CA LEU A 420 -19.99 -21.41 1.70
C LEU A 420 -19.85 -21.14 0.19
N GLN A 421 -20.34 -22.05 -0.65
CA GLN A 421 -20.29 -21.89 -2.11
C GLN A 421 -21.09 -20.68 -2.60
N ASP A 422 -22.27 -20.43 -2.03
CA ASP A 422 -23.09 -19.26 -2.36
C ASP A 422 -22.37 -17.96 -1.97
N SER A 423 -21.70 -17.94 -0.81
CA SER A 423 -20.89 -16.80 -0.38
C SER A 423 -19.68 -16.55 -1.30
N ILE A 424 -19.01 -17.62 -1.77
CA ILE A 424 -17.92 -17.51 -2.76
C ILE A 424 -18.46 -16.98 -4.10
N ARG A 425 -19.61 -17.48 -4.55
CA ARG A 425 -20.25 -17.03 -5.80
C ARG A 425 -20.67 -15.57 -5.74
N ALA A 426 -21.20 -15.10 -4.62
CA ALA A 426 -21.56 -13.69 -4.44
C ALA A 426 -20.36 -12.75 -4.62
N GLY A 427 -19.21 -13.08 -4.01
CA GLY A 427 -17.97 -12.33 -4.20
C GLY A 427 -17.45 -12.41 -5.64
N GLN A 428 -17.46 -13.60 -6.24
CA GLN A 428 -17.08 -13.84 -7.63
C GLN A 428 -17.89 -12.96 -8.61
N ASP A 429 -19.21 -12.91 -8.43
CA ASP A 429 -20.10 -12.11 -9.26
C ASP A 429 -19.89 -10.61 -9.06
N ARG A 430 -19.63 -10.17 -7.83
CA ARG A 430 -19.27 -8.77 -7.55
C ARG A 430 -17.98 -8.39 -8.26
N VAL A 431 -16.91 -9.17 -8.10
CA VAL A 431 -15.60 -8.86 -8.70
C VAL A 431 -15.70 -8.87 -10.23
N ARG A 432 -16.38 -9.85 -10.85
CA ARG A 432 -16.62 -9.87 -12.31
C ARG A 432 -17.31 -8.61 -12.83
N ARG A 433 -18.21 -8.01 -12.05
CA ARG A 433 -18.90 -6.76 -12.42
C ARG A 433 -18.03 -5.51 -12.25
N THR A 434 -17.03 -5.56 -11.36
CA THR A 434 -16.35 -4.36 -10.85
C THR A 434 -14.83 -4.36 -11.06
N TYR A 435 -14.26 -5.39 -11.68
CA TYR A 435 -12.80 -5.59 -11.81
C TYR A 435 -12.00 -4.41 -12.40
N MET A 436 -12.63 -3.49 -13.14
CA MET A 436 -11.99 -2.28 -13.70
C MET A 436 -12.04 -1.06 -12.77
N ALA A 437 -12.67 -1.20 -11.59
CA ALA A 437 -13.04 -0.11 -10.71
C ALA A 437 -12.91 -0.55 -9.24
N GLU A 438 -12.01 0.05 -8.46
CA GLU A 438 -11.82 -0.36 -7.07
C GLU A 438 -13.04 -0.01 -6.20
N SER A 439 -13.57 1.19 -6.35
CA SER A 439 -14.86 1.63 -5.80
C SER A 439 -15.69 2.29 -6.91
N PRO A 440 -16.59 1.53 -7.57
CA PRO A 440 -17.38 2.04 -8.69
C PRO A 440 -18.16 3.31 -8.34
N GLY A 441 -18.02 4.35 -9.17
CA GLY A 441 -18.62 5.67 -9.02
C GLY A 441 -17.91 6.60 -8.05
N ILE A 442 -16.87 6.13 -7.34
CA ILE A 442 -16.15 6.92 -6.33
C ILE A 442 -14.65 6.95 -6.63
N ARG A 443 -13.96 5.81 -6.53
CA ARG A 443 -12.52 5.65 -6.76
C ARG A 443 -12.30 4.52 -7.75
N GLU A 444 -12.34 4.85 -9.04
CA GLU A 444 -12.25 3.88 -10.12
C GLU A 444 -10.84 3.25 -10.18
N MET A 445 -9.81 4.07 -10.36
CA MET A 445 -8.46 3.58 -10.63
C MET A 445 -7.59 3.61 -9.37
N ASP A 446 -7.32 2.42 -8.84
CA ASP A 446 -6.49 2.17 -7.66
C ASP A 446 -5.49 1.05 -7.95
N SER A 447 -4.28 1.18 -7.42
CA SER A 447 -3.20 0.20 -7.55
C SER A 447 -3.51 -1.11 -6.83
N SER A 448 -4.43 -1.14 -5.87
CA SER A 448 -4.92 -2.38 -5.27
C SER A 448 -5.55 -3.34 -6.29
N LEU A 449 -6.07 -2.82 -7.42
CA LEU A 449 -6.62 -3.66 -8.48
C LEU A 449 -5.59 -4.61 -9.09
N THR A 450 -4.30 -4.30 -8.99
CA THR A 450 -3.22 -5.20 -9.46
C THR A 450 -3.25 -6.56 -8.76
N PHE A 451 -3.71 -6.59 -7.50
CA PHE A 451 -3.80 -7.80 -6.71
C PHE A 451 -4.85 -8.78 -7.25
N LEU A 452 -5.86 -8.32 -7.98
CA LEU A 452 -6.84 -9.20 -8.63
C LEU A 452 -6.15 -10.15 -9.60
N SER A 453 -5.19 -9.67 -10.39
CA SER A 453 -4.44 -10.46 -11.37
C SER A 453 -3.40 -11.40 -10.79
N GLN A 454 -3.17 -11.34 -9.47
CA GLN A 454 -2.34 -12.28 -8.71
C GLN A 454 -3.18 -13.32 -7.94
N SER A 455 -4.50 -13.13 -7.90
CA SER A 455 -5.41 -13.99 -7.15
C SER A 455 -5.92 -15.16 -8.02
N THR A 456 -6.67 -16.08 -7.40
CA THR A 456 -7.30 -17.21 -8.09
C THR A 456 -8.60 -16.83 -8.79
N ILE A 457 -9.02 -15.55 -8.75
CA ILE A 457 -10.26 -15.09 -9.37
C ILE A 457 -10.33 -15.44 -10.85
N ARG A 458 -11.55 -15.75 -11.30
CA ARG A 458 -11.86 -15.92 -12.72
C ARG A 458 -12.74 -14.81 -13.25
N LEU A 459 -12.19 -13.84 -13.97
CA LEU A 459 -12.97 -12.78 -14.62
C LEU A 459 -13.82 -13.29 -15.80
N ASP A 460 -13.54 -14.48 -16.32
CA ASP A 460 -14.34 -15.16 -17.35
C ASP A 460 -14.35 -16.69 -17.20
N ASP A 461 -15.35 -17.33 -17.80
CA ASP A 461 -15.46 -18.79 -17.87
C ASP A 461 -14.61 -19.37 -19.01
N ASP A 462 -14.33 -18.59 -20.06
CA ASP A 462 -13.33 -18.95 -21.07
C ASP A 462 -11.91 -18.56 -20.60
N PRO A 463 -10.95 -19.50 -20.52
CA PRO A 463 -9.60 -19.20 -20.01
C PRO A 463 -8.81 -18.15 -20.80
N ALA A 464 -9.06 -17.97 -22.10
CA ALA A 464 -8.37 -16.97 -22.91
C ALA A 464 -9.03 -15.58 -22.75
N ALA A 465 -10.35 -15.51 -22.67
CA ALA A 465 -11.09 -14.29 -22.35
C ALA A 465 -10.77 -13.80 -20.93
N ASP A 466 -10.63 -14.74 -19.99
CA ASP A 466 -10.25 -14.47 -18.62
C ASP A 466 -8.85 -13.81 -18.55
N ALA A 467 -7.84 -14.44 -19.16
CA ALA A 467 -6.49 -13.88 -19.24
C ALA A 467 -6.50 -12.51 -19.93
N ARG A 468 -7.32 -12.32 -20.97
CA ARG A 468 -7.48 -11.03 -21.66
C ARG A 468 -8.01 -9.94 -20.72
N LYS A 469 -9.05 -10.22 -19.93
CA LYS A 469 -9.60 -9.27 -18.95
C LYS A 469 -8.56 -8.87 -17.89
N HIS A 470 -7.76 -9.82 -17.42
CA HIS A 470 -6.66 -9.52 -16.50
C HIS A 470 -5.60 -8.63 -17.14
N LEU A 471 -5.23 -8.88 -18.40
CA LEU A 471 -4.29 -8.03 -19.13
C LEU A 471 -4.86 -6.64 -19.40
N ASP A 472 -6.14 -6.53 -19.75
CA ASP A 472 -6.83 -5.25 -19.95
C ASP A 472 -6.85 -4.42 -18.66
N LEU A 473 -7.09 -5.06 -17.51
CA LEU A 473 -6.99 -4.44 -16.19
C LEU A 473 -5.57 -3.94 -15.89
N LEU A 474 -4.57 -4.81 -16.04
CA LEU A 474 -3.16 -4.47 -15.76
C LEU A 474 -2.68 -3.30 -16.63
N GLU A 475 -3.06 -3.28 -17.91
CA GLU A 475 -2.73 -2.18 -18.81
C GLU A 475 -3.45 -0.88 -18.47
N ALA A 476 -4.71 -0.96 -18.02
CA ALA A 476 -5.44 0.21 -17.55
C ALA A 476 -4.78 0.79 -16.28
N VAL A 477 -4.37 -0.05 -15.34
CA VAL A 477 -3.61 0.39 -14.15
C VAL A 477 -2.26 0.99 -14.57
N GLU A 478 -1.49 0.29 -15.42
CA GLU A 478 -0.19 0.75 -15.92
C GLU A 478 -0.32 2.13 -16.57
N LYS A 479 -1.27 2.29 -17.49
CA LYS A 479 -1.49 3.55 -18.22
C LYS A 479 -1.82 4.73 -17.31
N ASN A 480 -2.63 4.51 -16.27
CA ASN A 480 -3.17 5.60 -15.47
C ASN A 480 -2.30 5.93 -14.24
N LEU A 481 -1.69 4.93 -13.62
CA LEU A 481 -1.04 5.09 -12.30
C LEU A 481 0.48 5.04 -12.35
N VAL A 482 1.10 4.39 -13.34
CA VAL A 482 2.57 4.28 -13.38
C VAL A 482 3.21 5.63 -13.71
N ARG A 483 4.32 5.91 -13.03
CA ARG A 483 5.17 7.10 -13.14
C ARG A 483 6.63 6.67 -13.29
N GLY A 484 7.56 7.62 -13.33
CA GLY A 484 8.95 7.36 -13.73
C GLY A 484 9.77 6.48 -12.76
N ASN A 485 9.35 6.35 -11.51
CA ASN A 485 10.05 5.70 -10.39
C ASN A 485 9.12 4.75 -9.61
N GLY A 486 7.91 4.47 -10.10
CA GLY A 486 6.94 3.65 -9.39
C GLY A 486 5.53 3.87 -9.90
N MET A 487 4.56 3.71 -9.00
CA MET A 487 3.14 3.87 -9.29
C MET A 487 2.46 4.65 -8.17
N ILE A 488 1.59 5.60 -8.48
CA ILE A 488 0.78 6.27 -7.45
C ILE A 488 -0.31 5.31 -6.95
N ARG A 489 -0.82 5.49 -5.72
CA ARG A 489 -1.79 4.54 -5.16
C ARG A 489 -3.13 4.60 -5.87
N TYR A 490 -3.63 5.79 -6.17
CA TYR A 490 -4.90 6.00 -6.89
C TYR A 490 -4.94 7.37 -7.57
N LEU A 491 -5.82 7.52 -8.56
CA LEU A 491 -6.13 8.82 -9.15
C LEU A 491 -6.96 9.69 -8.18
N PRO A 492 -6.91 11.03 -8.28
CA PRO A 492 -7.74 11.89 -7.48
C PRO A 492 -9.23 11.54 -7.58
N PHE A 493 -9.93 11.57 -6.46
CA PHE A 493 -11.36 11.23 -6.38
C PHE A 493 -12.15 12.23 -5.52
N GLN A 494 -13.47 12.18 -5.60
CA GLN A 494 -14.36 13.06 -4.83
C GLN A 494 -14.63 12.48 -3.45
N VAL A 495 -14.24 13.21 -2.42
CA VAL A 495 -14.55 12.93 -1.01
C VAL A 495 -15.74 13.79 -0.61
N ARG A 496 -16.73 13.20 0.05
CA ARG A 496 -17.88 13.94 0.59
C ARG A 496 -17.65 14.28 2.06
N LEU A 497 -17.74 15.55 2.40
CA LEU A 497 -17.68 16.06 3.77
C LEU A 497 -19.02 15.87 4.50
N GLN A 498 -19.04 16.06 5.82
CA GLN A 498 -20.24 15.91 6.66
C GLN A 498 -21.37 16.87 6.25
N ASP A 499 -21.04 18.04 5.70
CA ASP A 499 -22.02 19.02 5.20
C ASP A 499 -22.56 18.68 3.79
N GLY A 500 -22.07 17.57 3.19
CA GLY A 500 -22.44 17.12 1.85
C GLY A 500 -21.59 17.70 0.71
N THR A 501 -20.65 18.60 1.02
CA THR A 501 -19.73 19.17 0.04
C THR A 501 -18.81 18.09 -0.55
N ALA A 502 -18.62 18.10 -1.86
CA ALA A 502 -17.67 17.23 -2.54
C ALA A 502 -16.35 17.97 -2.78
N VAL A 503 -15.23 17.35 -2.38
CA VAL A 503 -13.88 17.89 -2.56
C VAL A 503 -13.03 16.88 -3.31
N SER A 504 -12.32 17.33 -4.34
CA SER A 504 -11.35 16.50 -5.04
C SER A 504 -10.11 16.30 -4.17
N SER A 505 -9.74 15.04 -3.91
CA SER A 505 -8.55 14.68 -3.14
C SER A 505 -7.60 13.82 -3.98
N PRO A 506 -6.35 14.26 -4.25
CA PRO A 506 -5.29 13.38 -4.73
C PRO A 506 -4.78 12.47 -3.61
N ASP A 507 -3.86 11.56 -3.95
CA ASP A 507 -3.04 10.86 -2.96
C ASP A 507 -2.10 11.87 -2.28
N SER A 508 -2.41 12.20 -1.03
CA SER A 508 -1.70 13.22 -0.25
C SER A 508 -0.65 12.65 0.71
N TYR A 509 -0.60 11.32 0.89
CA TYR A 509 0.36 10.68 1.78
C TYR A 509 1.74 10.62 1.13
N LEU A 510 2.78 10.98 1.89
CA LEU A 510 4.17 11.08 1.40
C LEU A 510 4.34 11.95 0.13
N SER A 511 3.40 12.87 -0.11
CA SER A 511 3.45 13.82 -1.23
C SER A 511 4.65 14.78 -1.09
N GLN A 512 4.78 15.73 -2.02
CA GLN A 512 5.93 16.64 -2.05
C GLN A 512 6.29 17.23 -0.67
N ASN A 513 7.55 17.07 -0.28
CA ASN A 513 8.14 17.59 0.97
C ASN A 513 7.44 17.14 2.27
N TYR A 514 6.70 16.02 2.25
CA TYR A 514 5.93 15.54 3.40
C TYR A 514 6.76 15.41 4.69
N THR A 515 8.02 14.97 4.59
CA THR A 515 8.85 14.58 5.73
C THR A 515 9.96 15.58 6.08
N ILE A 516 9.95 16.77 5.47
CA ILE A 516 11.00 17.80 5.68
C ILE A 516 10.39 19.15 6.06
N ALA A 517 11.20 20.02 6.63
CA ALA A 517 10.84 21.38 7.00
C ALA A 517 10.81 22.33 5.78
N ALA A 518 10.10 21.93 4.73
CA ALA A 518 9.84 22.74 3.55
C ALA A 518 8.40 22.55 3.08
N ASP A 519 7.69 23.63 2.81
CA ASP A 519 6.31 23.58 2.36
C ASP A 519 6.16 23.10 0.91
N ARG A 520 4.92 23.01 0.41
CA ARG A 520 4.63 22.62 -0.98
C ARG A 520 5.21 23.55 -2.05
N ASP A 521 5.52 24.81 -1.70
CA ASP A 521 6.20 25.78 -2.57
C ASP A 521 7.74 25.66 -2.43
N GLY A 522 8.19 24.70 -1.62
CA GLY A 522 9.56 24.39 -1.30
C GLY A 522 10.21 25.41 -0.39
N LYS A 523 9.44 26.25 0.33
CA LYS A 523 9.97 27.26 1.26
C LYS A 523 10.24 26.64 2.62
N ILE A 524 11.39 26.96 3.21
CA ILE A 524 11.74 26.43 4.54
C ILE A 524 10.72 26.88 5.58
N ASP A 525 10.21 25.89 6.32
CA ASP A 525 9.23 26.03 7.40
C ASP A 525 9.47 24.94 8.45
N LEU A 526 9.98 25.32 9.62
CA LEU A 526 10.34 24.41 10.72
C LEU A 526 9.14 23.77 11.42
N GLU A 527 7.93 24.25 11.16
CA GLU A 527 6.68 23.70 11.69
C GLU A 527 6.02 22.72 10.71
N TRP A 528 6.40 22.77 9.42
CA TRP A 528 5.74 22.01 8.36
C TRP A 528 5.70 20.50 8.59
N ALA A 529 6.86 19.88 8.85
CA ALA A 529 6.94 18.43 9.07
C ALA A 529 6.10 17.99 10.29
N GLU A 530 6.02 18.83 11.33
CA GLU A 530 5.20 18.57 12.51
C GLU A 530 3.70 18.65 12.18
N VAL A 531 3.28 19.64 11.39
CA VAL A 531 1.91 19.75 10.87
C VAL A 531 1.54 18.53 10.03
N MET A 532 2.41 18.13 9.09
CA MET A 532 2.17 16.97 8.24
C MET A 532 2.09 15.68 9.05
N ASN A 533 2.95 15.53 10.06
CA ASN A 533 2.88 14.41 11.01
C ASN A 533 1.56 14.40 11.78
N GLN A 534 1.04 15.56 12.23
CA GLN A 534 -0.27 15.61 12.89
C GLN A 534 -1.40 15.17 11.96
N PHE A 535 -1.36 15.53 10.68
CA PHE A 535 -2.31 15.01 9.68
C PHE A 535 -2.11 13.53 9.36
N GLY A 536 -0.89 13.00 9.48
CA GLY A 536 -0.57 11.60 9.25
C GLY A 536 -0.84 10.68 10.44
N SER A 537 -0.71 11.20 11.67
CA SER A 537 -0.90 10.46 12.92
C SER A 537 -2.34 10.52 13.44
N LYS A 538 -3.14 11.47 12.96
CA LYS A 538 -4.59 11.49 13.21
C LYS A 538 -5.29 10.51 12.28
N ASP A 539 -6.38 9.96 12.76
CA ASP A 539 -7.22 9.03 11.99
C ASP A 539 -7.67 9.67 10.66
N ALA A 540 -7.09 9.19 9.55
CA ALA A 540 -7.39 9.65 8.20
C ALA A 540 -8.78 9.18 7.71
N SER A 541 -9.56 8.52 8.57
CA SER A 541 -10.95 8.16 8.32
C SER A 541 -11.92 9.34 8.34
N ASP A 542 -11.54 10.43 9.02
CA ASP A 542 -12.30 11.67 9.05
C ASP A 542 -12.19 12.39 7.68
N PRO A 543 -13.30 12.54 6.92
CA PRO A 543 -13.28 13.17 5.60
C PRO A 543 -12.77 14.62 5.61
N GLU A 544 -13.03 15.38 6.68
CA GLU A 544 -12.55 16.76 6.83
C GLU A 544 -11.03 16.81 7.02
N VAL A 545 -10.48 15.93 7.86
CA VAL A 545 -9.03 15.81 8.07
C VAL A 545 -8.34 15.34 6.79
N PHE A 546 -8.91 14.34 6.11
CA PHE A 546 -8.41 13.84 4.84
C PHE A 546 -8.37 14.94 3.76
N ALA A 547 -9.46 15.70 3.62
CA ALA A 547 -9.55 16.81 2.67
C ALA A 547 -8.61 17.97 3.02
N ALA A 548 -8.40 18.28 4.30
CA ALA A 548 -7.46 19.32 4.71
C ALA A 548 -6.00 18.94 4.42
N ARG A 549 -5.62 17.67 4.66
CA ARG A 549 -4.30 17.16 4.25
C ARG A 549 -4.10 17.27 2.74
N ALA A 550 -5.13 16.96 1.96
CA ALA A 550 -5.10 17.08 0.51
C ALA A 550 -4.89 18.53 0.01
N GLN A 551 -5.30 19.54 0.76
CA GLN A 551 -5.01 20.94 0.42
C GLN A 551 -3.53 21.31 0.59
N LEU A 552 -2.76 20.51 1.32
CA LEU A 552 -1.33 20.72 1.55
C LEU A 552 -0.45 19.99 0.52
N SER A 553 -1.02 19.10 -0.29
CA SER A 553 -0.27 18.42 -1.35
C SER A 553 -0.19 19.26 -2.64
N SER A 554 0.74 18.87 -3.51
CA SER A 554 0.87 19.43 -4.86
C SER A 554 0.30 18.43 -5.87
N PRO A 555 -0.54 18.88 -6.82
CA PRO A 555 -0.98 18.03 -7.93
C PRO A 555 0.21 17.44 -8.70
N ASP A 556 0.11 16.18 -9.13
CA ASP A 556 1.13 15.47 -9.91
C ASP A 556 2.50 15.32 -9.20
N LYS A 557 2.49 15.37 -7.86
CA LYS A 557 3.66 15.18 -6.98
C LYS A 557 3.38 14.19 -5.85
N GLU A 558 2.51 13.23 -6.12
CA GLU A 558 2.23 12.09 -5.26
C GLU A 558 3.48 11.19 -5.13
N ALA A 559 3.56 10.45 -4.04
CA ALA A 559 4.60 9.44 -3.88
C ALA A 559 4.49 8.34 -4.95
N GLU A 560 5.63 7.82 -5.41
CA GLU A 560 5.71 6.76 -6.42
C GLU A 560 6.07 5.41 -5.77
N TRP A 561 5.05 4.58 -5.53
CA TRP A 561 5.06 3.35 -4.73
C TRP A 561 5.60 2.12 -5.47
N PHE A 562 5.89 1.09 -4.69
CA PHE A 562 6.52 -0.18 -5.13
C PHE A 562 5.63 -1.12 -5.94
N MET A 563 4.34 -0.81 -6.05
CA MET A 563 3.28 -1.63 -6.64
C MET A 563 3.50 -1.97 -8.13
N VAL A 564 4.52 -1.39 -8.78
CA VAL A 564 5.01 -1.88 -10.10
C VAL A 564 5.53 -3.32 -10.04
N SER A 565 5.96 -3.78 -8.87
CA SER A 565 6.29 -5.19 -8.62
C SER A 565 5.03 -6.06 -8.72
N ASP A 566 3.92 -5.59 -8.17
CA ASP A 566 2.64 -6.28 -8.21
C ASP A 566 2.05 -6.34 -9.63
N LEU A 567 2.25 -5.31 -10.44
CA LEU A 567 1.99 -5.36 -11.89
C LEU A 567 2.82 -6.44 -12.58
N ALA A 568 4.13 -6.51 -12.30
CA ALA A 568 5.02 -7.49 -12.91
C ALA A 568 4.60 -8.93 -12.58
N HIS A 569 4.24 -9.17 -11.31
CA HIS A 569 3.68 -10.45 -10.87
C HIS A 569 2.39 -10.78 -11.62
N GLY A 570 1.41 -9.86 -11.65
CA GLY A 570 0.13 -10.09 -12.33
C GLY A 570 0.29 -10.44 -13.81
N TYR A 571 1.21 -9.78 -14.53
CA TYR A 571 1.53 -10.12 -15.92
C TYR A 571 2.19 -11.51 -16.04
N ALA A 572 3.13 -11.85 -15.16
CA ALA A 572 3.79 -13.15 -15.16
C ALA A 572 2.83 -14.31 -14.88
N GLU A 573 1.86 -14.13 -13.97
CA GLU A 573 0.77 -15.09 -13.72
C GLU A 573 -0.03 -15.38 -15.00
N GLN A 574 -0.33 -14.34 -15.79
CA GLN A 574 -1.07 -14.55 -17.04
C GLN A 574 -0.25 -15.36 -18.06
N ILE A 575 1.07 -15.23 -18.09
CA ILE A 575 1.93 -16.10 -18.91
C ILE A 575 1.76 -17.55 -18.46
N ASN A 576 1.91 -17.81 -17.15
CA ASN A 576 1.82 -19.16 -16.60
C ASN A 576 0.45 -19.81 -16.83
N LYS A 577 -0.63 -19.03 -16.68
CA LYS A 577 -2.01 -19.45 -16.94
C LYS A 577 -2.26 -19.79 -18.41
N LEU A 578 -1.65 -19.05 -19.35
CA LEU A 578 -1.76 -19.32 -20.78
C LEU A 578 -0.93 -20.55 -21.18
N LEU A 579 0.21 -20.79 -20.53
CA LEU A 579 1.07 -21.96 -20.74
C LEU A 579 0.42 -23.28 -20.30
N ASP A 580 -0.53 -23.24 -19.37
CA ASP A 580 -1.30 -24.42 -18.93
C ASP A 580 -2.39 -24.84 -19.95
N GLN A 581 -2.56 -24.08 -21.02
CA GLN A 581 -3.58 -24.32 -22.04
C GLN A 581 -2.98 -24.83 -23.35
N PRO A 582 -3.76 -25.54 -24.19
CA PRO A 582 -3.31 -25.93 -25.53
C PRO A 582 -2.90 -24.71 -26.37
N ALA A 583 -1.83 -24.84 -27.16
CA ALA A 583 -1.33 -23.73 -27.96
C ALA A 583 -2.30 -23.35 -29.11
N ASP A 584 -2.59 -22.06 -29.26
CA ASP A 584 -3.26 -21.48 -30.44
C ASP A 584 -2.74 -20.05 -30.75
N PRO A 585 -3.03 -19.48 -31.93
CA PRO A 585 -2.52 -18.15 -32.30
C PRO A 585 -2.96 -17.01 -31.38
N ALA A 586 -4.19 -17.00 -30.88
CA ALA A 586 -4.71 -15.93 -30.02
C ALA A 586 -4.03 -15.95 -28.65
N ARG A 587 -3.73 -17.15 -28.13
CA ARG A 587 -2.95 -17.32 -26.89
C ARG A 587 -1.50 -16.88 -27.05
N LYS A 588 -0.87 -17.14 -28.21
CA LYS A 588 0.50 -16.66 -28.48
C LYS A 588 0.58 -15.13 -28.42
N GLU A 589 -0.42 -14.44 -28.96
CA GLU A 589 -0.51 -12.97 -28.89
C GLU A 589 -0.67 -12.49 -27.44
N LEU A 590 -1.60 -13.08 -26.67
CA LEU A 590 -1.81 -12.73 -25.26
C LEU A 590 -0.56 -13.00 -24.42
N MET A 591 0.16 -14.09 -24.69
CA MET A 591 1.39 -14.45 -24.00
C MET A 591 2.53 -13.47 -24.32
N ALA A 592 2.64 -13.01 -25.56
CA ALA A 592 3.59 -11.97 -25.93
C ALA A 592 3.26 -10.62 -25.25
N ARG A 593 1.98 -10.25 -25.20
CA ARG A 593 1.48 -9.07 -24.48
C ARG A 593 1.80 -9.15 -22.99
N ALA A 594 1.52 -10.29 -22.36
CA ALA A 594 1.81 -10.55 -20.95
C ALA A 594 3.31 -10.49 -20.64
N ARG A 595 4.15 -11.15 -21.47
CA ARG A 595 5.61 -11.10 -21.33
C ARG A 595 6.15 -9.68 -21.40
N ALA A 596 5.71 -8.90 -22.40
CA ALA A 596 6.16 -7.52 -22.54
C ALA A 596 5.76 -6.65 -21.33
N GLY A 597 4.56 -6.86 -20.79
CA GLY A 597 4.12 -6.20 -19.55
C GLY A 597 4.94 -6.60 -18.32
N ALA A 598 5.23 -7.89 -18.17
CA ALA A 598 6.03 -8.42 -17.06
C ALA A 598 7.47 -7.88 -17.09
N GLU A 599 8.15 -7.93 -18.24
CA GLU A 599 9.54 -7.47 -18.40
C GLU A 599 9.67 -5.94 -18.21
N ARG A 600 8.71 -5.14 -18.69
CA ARG A 600 8.70 -3.69 -18.42
C ARG A 600 8.49 -3.39 -16.93
N SER A 601 7.50 -4.03 -16.32
CA SER A 601 7.13 -3.75 -14.93
C SER A 601 8.19 -4.24 -13.95
N ILE A 602 8.80 -5.40 -14.20
CA ILE A 602 9.90 -5.90 -13.36
C ILE A 602 11.12 -4.98 -13.44
N ASN A 603 11.43 -4.45 -14.63
CA ASN A 603 12.50 -3.47 -14.79
C ASN A 603 12.23 -2.20 -13.97
N ARG A 604 10.99 -1.67 -14.01
CA ARG A 604 10.59 -0.55 -13.15
C ARG A 604 10.73 -0.88 -11.66
N ALA A 605 10.43 -2.11 -11.27
CA ALA A 605 10.55 -2.54 -9.88
C ALA A 605 12.01 -2.61 -9.40
N TYR A 606 12.91 -3.24 -10.18
CA TYR A 606 14.36 -3.28 -9.87
C TYR A 606 15.02 -1.90 -9.94
N ALA A 607 14.57 -1.03 -10.84
CA ALA A 607 15.11 0.32 -11.01
C ALA A 607 15.03 1.19 -9.74
N ARG A 608 14.12 0.84 -8.82
CA ARG A 608 13.87 1.53 -7.55
C ARG A 608 14.87 1.18 -6.45
N ILE A 609 15.64 0.11 -6.61
CA ILE A 609 16.65 -0.30 -5.62
C ILE A 609 17.65 0.84 -5.43
N THR A 610 17.96 1.15 -4.18
CA THR A 610 18.80 2.31 -3.81
C THR A 610 20.29 2.05 -4.01
N ASP A 611 21.05 3.09 -4.35
CA ASP A 611 22.52 3.06 -4.40
C ASP A 611 23.16 3.43 -3.05
N ALA A 612 24.46 3.19 -2.92
CA ALA A 612 25.26 3.60 -1.79
C ALA A 612 25.41 5.13 -1.70
N GLY A 613 25.45 5.66 -0.47
CA GLY A 613 25.71 7.08 -0.21
C GLY A 613 24.53 8.02 -0.46
N ARG A 614 23.35 7.47 -0.75
CA ARG A 614 22.10 8.22 -0.99
C ARG A 614 21.53 8.80 0.31
N VAL A 615 20.64 9.79 0.16
CA VAL A 615 19.86 10.38 1.27
C VAL A 615 18.38 10.14 1.01
N LYS A 616 17.62 9.86 2.07
CA LYS A 616 16.18 9.67 2.01
C LYS A 616 15.44 11.02 1.92
N ALA A 617 14.15 10.96 1.63
CA ALA A 617 13.26 12.11 1.62
C ALA A 617 13.23 12.85 2.96
N ASN A 618 13.40 12.17 4.09
CA ASN A 618 13.48 12.76 5.43
C ASN A 618 14.87 13.31 5.80
N GLY A 619 15.81 13.39 4.85
CA GLY A 619 17.16 13.92 5.05
C GLY A 619 18.16 12.98 5.73
N ARG A 620 17.74 11.76 6.10
CA ARG A 620 18.62 10.78 6.74
C ARG A 620 19.35 9.91 5.70
N LYS A 621 20.39 9.20 6.13
CA LYS A 621 21.15 8.30 5.26
C LYS A 621 20.24 7.20 4.73
N CYS A 622 20.33 6.94 3.43
CA CYS A 622 19.63 5.84 2.80
C CYS A 622 20.53 4.59 2.79
N PRO A 623 20.03 3.41 3.21
CA PRO A 623 20.76 2.17 3.00
C PRO A 623 20.92 1.89 1.50
N ALA A 624 22.04 1.29 1.11
CA ALA A 624 22.25 0.77 -0.24
C ALA A 624 21.47 -0.53 -0.43
N LEU A 625 21.15 -0.86 -1.68
CA LEU A 625 20.52 -2.14 -2.04
C LEU A 625 19.22 -2.41 -1.26
N ALA A 626 18.47 -1.35 -0.97
CA ALA A 626 17.20 -1.41 -0.28
C ALA A 626 16.04 -1.14 -1.24
N VAL A 627 14.89 -1.77 -0.99
CA VAL A 627 13.65 -1.48 -1.72
C VAL A 627 12.83 -0.47 -0.90
N PRO A 628 12.59 0.74 -1.41
CA PRO A 628 11.79 1.74 -0.72
C PRO A 628 10.29 1.45 -0.85
N GLU A 629 9.51 1.86 0.16
CA GLU A 629 8.05 1.98 0.05
C GLU A 629 7.67 2.80 -1.18
N ALA A 630 8.18 4.01 -1.24
CA ALA A 630 7.97 4.93 -2.34
C ALA A 630 9.20 5.78 -2.61
N TYR A 631 9.29 6.32 -3.83
CA TYR A 631 10.08 7.52 -4.07
C TYR A 631 9.20 8.74 -3.81
N ALA A 632 9.64 9.63 -2.93
CA ALA A 632 8.89 10.82 -2.55
C ALA A 632 9.48 12.07 -3.22
N HIS A 633 8.61 12.99 -3.65
CA HIS A 633 9.05 14.23 -4.26
C HIS A 633 9.65 15.17 -3.22
N VAL A 634 10.86 15.65 -3.49
CA VAL A 634 11.53 16.67 -2.69
C VAL A 634 11.87 17.86 -3.57
N THR A 635 11.66 19.08 -3.07
CA THR A 635 12.10 20.30 -3.73
C THR A 635 13.62 20.31 -3.84
N SER A 636 14.12 20.49 -5.07
CA SER A 636 15.54 20.63 -5.35
C SER A 636 15.98 22.10 -5.26
N LEU A 637 17.29 22.33 -5.34
CA LEU A 637 17.91 23.65 -5.48
C LEU A 637 18.19 24.00 -6.96
N ARG A 638 17.30 23.54 -7.85
CA ARG A 638 17.28 23.87 -9.29
C ARG A 638 16.00 24.59 -9.65
N GLU A 639 16.06 25.49 -10.62
CA GLU A 639 14.87 26.12 -11.19
C GLU A 639 14.10 25.13 -12.07
N GLY A 640 12.78 25.15 -11.93
CA GLY A 640 11.83 24.50 -12.81
C GLY A 640 11.44 25.40 -13.97
N SER A 641 10.68 24.84 -14.91
CA SER A 641 10.22 25.55 -16.11
C SER A 641 9.28 26.72 -15.84
N ASP A 642 8.67 26.76 -14.66
CA ASP A 642 7.76 27.80 -14.18
C ASP A 642 8.48 28.91 -13.38
N GLY A 643 9.81 28.83 -13.25
CA GLY A 643 10.62 29.75 -12.45
C GLY A 643 10.60 29.48 -10.94
N ASN A 644 9.81 28.49 -10.48
CA ASN A 644 9.88 27.96 -9.11
C ASN A 644 11.01 26.95 -8.98
N ARG A 645 11.24 26.44 -7.77
CA ARG A 645 12.20 25.32 -7.60
C ARG A 645 11.59 24.03 -8.13
N SER A 646 12.32 23.33 -8.99
CA SER A 646 11.92 22.02 -9.48
C SER A 646 11.93 20.97 -8.37
N THR A 647 11.17 19.90 -8.54
CA THR A 647 11.16 18.76 -7.60
C THR A 647 11.78 17.53 -8.24
N ARG A 648 12.39 16.68 -7.41
CA ARG A 648 12.89 15.37 -7.82
C ARG A 648 12.47 14.29 -6.85
N PRO A 649 12.06 13.11 -7.34
CA PRO A 649 11.77 11.96 -6.51
C PRO A 649 13.07 11.35 -5.97
N ILE A 650 13.16 11.15 -4.66
CA ILE A 650 14.26 10.45 -3.99
C ILE A 650 13.69 9.36 -3.05
N PRO A 651 14.48 8.37 -2.59
CA PRO A 651 13.96 7.29 -1.75
C PRO A 651 13.22 7.80 -0.52
N GLY A 652 12.02 7.30 -0.25
CA GLY A 652 11.17 7.73 0.86
C GLY A 652 11.74 7.40 2.24
N GLU A 653 11.09 7.89 3.30
CA GLU A 653 11.55 7.67 4.67
C GLU A 653 11.52 6.18 5.08
N ASN A 654 10.50 5.46 4.61
CA ASN A 654 10.29 4.03 4.83
C ASN A 654 11.12 3.20 3.85
N THR A 655 12.44 3.30 4.00
CA THR A 655 13.44 2.57 3.21
C THR A 655 14.43 1.86 4.15
N PRO A 656 14.51 0.51 4.13
CA PRO A 656 13.68 -0.42 3.34
C PRO A 656 12.25 -0.56 3.90
N LEU A 657 11.30 -0.91 3.02
CA LEU A 657 9.99 -1.44 3.40
C LEU A 657 9.91 -2.93 3.05
N MET A 658 9.51 -3.76 4.02
CA MET A 658 9.54 -5.21 3.85
C MET A 658 8.47 -5.73 2.88
N TRP A 659 7.28 -5.11 2.87
CA TRP A 659 6.27 -5.42 1.86
C TRP A 659 6.83 -5.17 0.45
N ALA A 660 7.49 -4.03 0.22
CA ALA A 660 8.09 -3.73 -1.08
C ALA A 660 9.13 -4.78 -1.52
N ALA A 661 9.98 -5.23 -0.59
CA ALA A 661 10.95 -6.29 -0.86
C ALA A 661 10.27 -7.65 -1.15
N SER A 662 9.24 -8.00 -0.37
CA SER A 662 8.46 -9.23 -0.58
C SER A 662 7.73 -9.24 -1.93
N SER A 663 7.07 -8.14 -2.30
CA SER A 663 6.41 -8.01 -3.62
C SER A 663 7.40 -8.13 -4.78
N LEU A 664 8.60 -7.54 -4.66
CA LEU A 664 9.64 -7.71 -5.69
C LEU A 664 10.16 -9.16 -5.75
N TYR A 665 10.32 -9.81 -4.60
CA TYR A 665 10.74 -11.21 -4.52
C TYR A 665 9.72 -12.14 -5.20
N ALA A 666 8.44 -12.00 -4.87
CA ALA A 666 7.32 -12.75 -5.45
C ALA A 666 7.26 -12.56 -6.97
N ALA A 667 7.27 -11.30 -7.43
CA ALA A 667 7.27 -10.98 -8.85
C ALA A 667 8.47 -11.58 -9.59
N SER A 668 9.64 -11.60 -8.95
CA SER A 668 10.86 -12.19 -9.52
C SER A 668 10.75 -13.71 -9.63
N LYS A 669 10.25 -14.39 -8.60
CA LYS A 669 10.02 -15.84 -8.66
C LYS A 669 9.04 -16.21 -9.78
N GLU A 670 7.93 -15.48 -9.88
CA GLU A 670 6.90 -15.81 -10.86
C GLU A 670 7.36 -15.52 -12.30
N LEU A 671 8.09 -14.42 -12.53
CA LEU A 671 8.69 -14.16 -13.84
C LEU A 671 9.77 -15.18 -14.18
N GLN A 672 10.65 -15.54 -13.25
CA GLN A 672 11.67 -16.56 -13.47
C GLN A 672 11.03 -17.89 -13.88
N ARG A 673 9.96 -18.30 -13.18
CA ARG A 673 9.17 -19.49 -13.51
C ARG A 673 8.56 -19.40 -14.91
N ALA A 674 7.97 -18.26 -15.26
CA ALA A 674 7.39 -18.04 -16.59
C ALA A 674 8.44 -18.15 -17.70
N LEU A 675 9.60 -17.53 -17.52
CA LEU A 675 10.72 -17.59 -18.47
C LEU A 675 11.27 -19.01 -18.64
N ASP A 676 11.49 -19.72 -17.53
CA ASP A 676 11.97 -21.11 -17.56
C ASP A 676 10.99 -22.01 -18.34
N ARG A 677 9.68 -21.83 -18.14
CA ARG A 677 8.66 -22.62 -18.86
C ARG A 677 8.55 -22.23 -20.33
N LEU A 678 8.65 -20.95 -20.66
CA LEU A 678 8.65 -20.47 -22.05
C LEU A 678 9.83 -21.06 -22.84
N GLU A 679 11.02 -21.11 -22.25
CA GLU A 679 12.22 -21.65 -22.88
C GLU A 679 12.24 -23.18 -22.93
N ALA A 680 11.50 -23.85 -22.06
CA ALA A 680 11.30 -25.30 -22.09
C ALA A 680 10.30 -25.77 -23.16
N GLN A 681 9.56 -24.85 -23.80
CA GLN A 681 8.69 -25.23 -24.92
C GLN A 681 9.53 -25.58 -26.16
N PRO A 682 9.26 -26.72 -26.82
CA PRO A 682 10.03 -27.22 -27.95
C PRO A 682 9.85 -26.42 -29.25
#